data_AF-A0A128ETM0-F1
#
_entry.id   AF-A0A128ETM0-F1
#
_cell.length_a   1.000
_cell.length_b   1.000
_cell.length_c   1.000
_cell.angle_alpha   90.00
_cell.angle_beta   90.00
_cell.angle_gamma   90.00
#
_symmetry.space_group_name_H-M   'P 1'
#
loop_
_entity.id
_entity.type
_entity.pdbx_description
1 polymer ?
#
loop_
_entity_poly.entity_id
_entity_poly.type
_entity_poly.pdbx_seq_one_letter_code
_entity_poly.pdbx_strand_id
1 'polypeptide(L)'
;MKYIFILTALSMLLSGCDSREISGSQQDEEAKALALKLAVSSHEGSASSEAALYFASLINERSKGQLTVSASFKPNNVSERELIASVQKGEVDFAVVTSSKMSYLYPSLELFDLPFFFTDHEQVTQVYESPAGKLLLNSLRKKELVGLAFWDGGFKHLVTTFPMETISQLDQRRFRVTESAIIKQQFSAWKSLAIPVSDEVVTQAFSNGDLDGEEITLSRLSARRIAGQKLYLTRHGHQTQILIMSEKANAKLSEAQKTLINSASNIATSFQNEISHRKDHVALANLREEGITRQPSDSLLADLKASSSNIMEHNRMRIGTAIIEQVLQGKENWNHPHPDKLIVALDADMIGGSAISGLSIRRGIELALEEINQGGGVLGKEVKLVVRNNSMVPSRGLDNIAIFSELPNLIAVFGGISSPVVLAELDLLHQHKILMLAPWAAATPIVSNGQNPNFVFRVSVRDEYAAQFMLDGALSVSKKVGFLLVNNGWGRSNFEGLTKEMKRRTLAPVHVEWFDWGEKNMGNKVKNLVQKGVESIIFVGNAVEGEKFVYQLAKYPNPPVVFSHWGITGSEFARRSESALRAVDLRVLQTFTFVENNTPEAKTLVQRYHRRYGTKKESDIYAPSGTAHAYDLMHMLAIAAEKAGSADMSAIQKELTKLDRYNGLLKQYRSPFDRGKQDALTSEDYLFAHYKDGSLYPLESDR
;
A
#
# COMPACT_ATOMS: atom_id res chain seq x y z
N MET A 1 60.15 -45.83 -6.30
CA MET A 1 59.41 -44.59 -6.58
C MET A 1 59.57 -43.68 -5.37
N LYS A 2 60.30 -42.57 -5.54
CA LYS A 2 60.99 -41.75 -4.52
C LYS A 2 59.98 -40.85 -3.76
N TYR A 3 59.76 -40.93 -2.44
CA TYR A 3 60.57 -40.66 -1.22
C TYR A 3 60.86 -39.18 -0.90
N ILE A 4 60.08 -38.66 0.07
CA ILE A 4 60.45 -37.93 1.32
C ILE A 4 61.89 -37.39 1.42
N PHE A 5 62.06 -36.10 1.79
CA PHE A 5 62.80 -35.68 3.01
C PHE A 5 62.73 -34.17 3.28
N ILE A 6 62.63 -33.83 4.57
CA ILE A 6 62.70 -32.52 5.23
C ILE A 6 64.19 -32.22 5.53
N LEU A 7 64.65 -30.97 5.47
CA LEU A 7 65.39 -30.24 6.53
C LEU A 7 66.23 -29.04 6.04
N THR A 8 66.17 -27.98 6.85
CA THR A 8 67.18 -26.97 7.22
C THR A 8 67.65 -25.86 6.26
N ALA A 9 67.26 -24.64 6.64
CA ALA A 9 68.08 -23.45 6.91
C ALA A 9 69.55 -23.43 6.46
N LEU A 10 69.98 -22.33 5.82
CA LEU A 10 70.80 -21.27 6.44
C LEU A 10 71.24 -20.23 5.37
N SER A 11 71.10 -18.97 5.73
CA SER A 11 71.51 -17.73 5.07
C SER A 11 73.02 -17.61 4.74
N MET A 12 73.39 -16.95 3.64
CA MET A 12 74.13 -15.66 3.63
C MET A 12 74.83 -15.30 2.29
N LEU A 13 74.60 -14.03 1.88
CA LEU A 13 75.55 -13.01 1.41
C LEU A 13 75.99 -12.87 -0.07
N LEU A 14 76.19 -11.57 -0.38
CA LEU A 14 76.88 -10.88 -1.48
C LEU A 14 75.96 -10.37 -2.61
N SER A 15 75.50 -9.11 -2.55
CA SER A 15 76.23 -7.85 -2.81
C SER A 15 76.65 -7.71 -4.28
N GLY A 16 75.85 -6.94 -5.03
CA GLY A 16 76.21 -6.36 -6.32
C GLY A 16 75.52 -5.00 -6.43
N CYS A 17 76.26 -3.95 -6.09
CA CYS A 17 75.86 -2.55 -6.27
C CYS A 17 75.83 -2.21 -7.75
N ASP A 18 74.79 -1.50 -8.20
CA ASP A 18 75.03 -0.35 -9.06
C ASP A 18 74.00 0.74 -8.77
N SER A 19 74.50 1.94 -8.55
CA SER A 19 73.83 3.08 -7.92
C SER A 19 73.21 4.00 -8.97
N ARG A 20 71.89 4.23 -8.88
CA ARG A 20 71.27 5.48 -9.32
C ARG A 20 70.18 5.88 -8.34
N GLU A 21 70.37 7.06 -7.75
CA GLU A 21 69.43 7.75 -6.87
C GLU A 21 68.05 7.85 -7.52
N ILE A 22 67.03 7.32 -6.84
CA ILE A 22 65.68 7.83 -6.91
C ILE A 22 65.35 8.30 -5.50
N SER A 23 65.54 9.60 -5.27
CA SER A 23 64.87 10.34 -4.22
C SER A 23 63.37 10.19 -4.41
N GLY A 24 62.74 9.39 -3.57
CA GLY A 24 61.31 9.18 -3.55
C GLY A 24 60.94 8.51 -2.25
N SER A 25 60.97 9.26 -1.16
CA SER A 25 60.28 8.91 0.06
C SER A 25 58.80 8.72 -0.28
N GLN A 26 58.39 7.48 -0.56
CA GLN A 26 57.00 7.09 -0.32
C GLN A 26 56.85 7.08 1.20
N GLN A 27 56.50 8.25 1.74
CA GLN A 27 55.65 8.29 2.91
C GLN A 27 54.43 7.44 2.55
N ASP A 28 54.30 6.28 3.17
CA ASP A 28 52.98 5.74 3.44
C ASP A 28 52.24 6.85 4.19
N GLU A 29 51.44 7.65 3.47
CA GLU A 29 50.40 8.44 4.11
C GLU A 29 49.54 7.43 4.87
N GLU A 30 49.73 7.34 6.19
CA GLU A 30 48.75 6.73 7.07
C GLU A 30 47.40 7.32 6.68
N ALA A 31 46.57 6.53 6.00
CA ALA A 31 45.28 6.97 5.51
C ALA A 31 44.48 7.47 6.73
N LYS A 32 44.40 8.81 6.85
CA LYS A 32 43.84 9.46 8.03
C LYS A 32 42.43 8.94 8.25
N ALA A 33 42.19 8.32 9.40
CA ALA A 33 40.90 7.74 9.77
C ALA A 33 39.77 8.73 9.49
N LEU A 34 38.75 8.30 8.75
CA LEU A 34 37.60 9.15 8.48
C LEU A 34 36.79 9.30 9.78
N ALA A 35 36.85 10.49 10.37
CA ALA A 35 36.10 10.82 11.57
C ALA A 35 34.63 11.13 11.21
N LEU A 36 33.72 10.43 11.86
CA LEU A 36 32.27 10.54 11.69
C LEU A 36 31.60 10.83 13.03
N LYS A 37 30.54 11.65 13.01
CA LYS A 37 29.78 12.04 14.20
C LYS A 37 28.42 11.37 14.21
N LEU A 38 28.07 10.76 15.34
CA LEU A 38 26.75 10.22 15.62
C LEU A 38 26.06 11.06 16.70
N ALA A 39 24.84 11.50 16.43
CA ALA A 39 24.02 12.24 17.39
C ALA A 39 22.73 11.50 17.71
N VAL A 40 22.42 11.35 19.00
CA VAL A 40 21.22 10.63 19.46
C VAL A 40 20.21 11.62 20.02
N SER A 41 18.96 11.59 19.53
CA SER A 41 17.90 12.49 20.01
C SER A 41 17.28 12.06 21.35
N SER A 42 17.43 10.79 21.71
CA SER A 42 16.91 10.21 22.95
C SER A 42 17.83 10.50 24.13
N HIS A 43 17.26 10.47 25.35
CA HIS A 43 18.04 10.66 26.58
C HIS A 43 19.06 9.53 26.78
N GLU A 44 20.12 9.84 27.53
CA GLU A 44 21.13 8.88 27.96
C GLU A 44 20.50 7.74 28.79
N GLY A 45 20.91 6.50 28.53
CA GLY A 45 20.34 5.30 29.14
C GLY A 45 19.04 4.77 28.50
N SER A 46 18.52 5.44 27.47
CA SER A 46 17.48 4.85 26.61
C SER A 46 18.03 3.69 25.77
N ALA A 47 17.16 2.77 25.34
CA ALA A 47 17.58 1.65 24.47
C ALA A 47 18.30 2.13 23.21
N SER A 48 17.82 3.22 22.60
CA SER A 48 18.39 3.82 21.40
C SER A 48 19.75 4.46 21.66
N SER A 49 19.96 5.07 22.84
CA SER A 49 21.28 5.57 23.22
C SER A 49 22.31 4.46 23.39
N GLU A 50 21.94 3.38 24.08
CA GLU A 50 22.82 2.23 24.28
C GLU A 50 23.16 1.56 22.94
N ALA A 51 22.17 1.39 22.06
CA ALA A 51 22.38 0.84 20.73
C ALA A 51 23.22 1.74 19.81
N ALA A 52 23.08 3.06 19.91
CA ALA A 52 23.89 4.01 19.16
C ALA A 52 25.37 3.98 19.59
N LEU A 53 25.63 3.89 20.91
CA LEU A 53 26.98 3.70 21.43
C LEU A 53 27.56 2.36 20.95
N TYR A 54 26.76 1.29 20.96
CA TYR A 54 27.18 -0.01 20.47
C TYR A 54 27.48 0.00 18.96
N PHE A 55 26.63 0.65 18.16
CA PHE A 55 26.86 0.86 16.72
C PHE A 55 28.18 1.58 16.45
N ALA A 56 28.47 2.68 17.16
CA ALA A 56 29.73 3.40 17.03
C ALA A 56 30.92 2.51 17.41
N SER A 57 30.81 1.76 18.51
CA SER A 57 31.85 0.81 18.96
C SER A 57 32.15 -0.26 17.91
N LEU A 58 31.12 -0.88 17.33
CA LEU A 58 31.27 -1.90 16.27
C LEU A 58 32.02 -1.37 15.06
N ILE A 59 31.76 -0.13 14.63
CA ILE A 59 32.45 0.48 13.51
C ILE A 59 33.91 0.77 13.87
N ASN A 60 34.16 1.32 15.06
CA ASN A 60 35.51 1.65 15.53
C ASN A 60 36.40 0.40 15.62
N GLU A 61 35.88 -0.68 16.18
CA GLU A 61 36.61 -1.94 16.32
C GLU A 61 36.87 -2.60 14.96
N ARG A 62 35.83 -2.75 14.13
CA ARG A 62 35.90 -3.56 12.91
C ARG A 62 36.49 -2.83 11.71
N SER A 63 36.54 -1.49 11.73
CA SER A 63 37.17 -0.71 10.67
C SER A 63 38.70 -0.75 10.71
N LYS A 64 39.30 -1.30 11.77
CA LYS A 64 40.76 -1.41 11.95
C LYS A 64 41.47 -0.07 11.77
N GLY A 65 40.90 0.99 12.35
CA GLY A 65 41.45 2.35 12.28
C GLY A 65 41.08 3.15 11.02
N GLN A 66 40.32 2.58 10.08
CA GLN A 66 39.90 3.32 8.88
C GLN A 66 38.77 4.31 9.14
N LEU A 67 37.92 4.04 10.13
CA LEU A 67 36.81 4.89 10.54
C LEU A 67 36.92 5.20 12.04
N THR A 68 36.45 6.37 12.45
CA THR A 68 36.27 6.69 13.86
C THR A 68 34.93 7.38 14.05
N VAL A 69 34.01 6.75 14.77
CA VAL A 69 32.68 7.27 15.08
C VAL A 69 32.65 7.77 16.52
N SER A 70 32.40 9.07 16.69
CA SER A 70 32.15 9.68 18.00
C SER A 70 30.66 9.87 18.20
N ALA A 71 30.09 9.15 19.16
CA ALA A 71 28.68 9.29 19.54
C ALA A 71 28.50 10.37 20.61
N SER A 72 27.46 11.18 20.44
CA SER A 72 27.09 12.27 21.35
C SER A 72 25.57 12.36 21.48
N PHE A 73 25.11 12.95 22.58
CA PHE A 73 23.69 13.23 22.79
C PHE A 73 23.34 14.60 22.24
N LYS A 74 22.15 14.71 21.65
CA LYS A 74 21.64 15.99 21.13
C LYS A 74 21.54 16.99 22.29
N PRO A 75 22.10 18.22 22.15
CA PRO A 75 21.90 19.27 23.14
C PRO A 75 20.41 19.58 23.35
N ASN A 76 20.00 19.90 24.58
CA ASN A 76 18.60 20.18 24.92
C ASN A 76 17.97 21.29 24.05
N ASN A 77 18.76 22.31 23.71
CA ASN A 77 18.31 23.45 22.89
C ASN A 77 18.21 23.18 21.38
N VAL A 78 18.65 22.01 20.89
CA VAL A 78 18.56 21.64 19.48
C VAL A 78 17.30 20.80 19.29
N SER A 79 16.45 21.11 18.32
CA SER A 79 15.28 20.29 17.99
C SER A 79 15.67 19.05 17.17
N GLU A 80 14.84 17.99 17.16
CA GLU A 80 15.07 16.86 16.25
C GLU A 80 15.05 17.28 14.77
N ARG A 81 14.26 18.30 14.41
CA ARG A 81 14.21 18.83 13.03
C ARG A 81 15.53 19.47 12.64
N GLU A 82 16.12 20.27 13.52
CA GLU A 82 17.45 20.85 13.29
C GLU A 82 18.52 19.77 13.19
N LEU A 83 18.46 18.73 14.03
CA LEU A 83 19.37 17.59 13.94
C LEU A 83 19.26 16.89 12.58
N ILE A 84 18.04 16.59 12.11
CA ILE A 84 17.81 16.01 10.77
C ILE A 84 18.41 16.93 9.69
N ALA A 85 18.20 18.24 9.78
CA ALA A 85 18.75 19.19 8.82
C ALA A 85 20.29 19.23 8.83
N SER A 86 20.92 19.11 10.00
CA SER A 86 22.39 18.99 10.10
C SER A 86 22.92 17.70 9.46
N VAL A 87 22.18 16.59 9.53
CA VAL A 87 22.53 15.36 8.80
C VAL A 87 22.41 15.55 7.28
N GLN A 88 21.33 16.18 6.79
CA GLN A 88 21.17 16.50 5.36
C GLN A 88 22.31 17.41 4.86
N LYS A 89 22.77 18.36 5.68
CA LYS A 89 23.88 19.25 5.34
C LYS A 89 25.25 18.56 5.41
N GLY A 90 25.37 17.44 6.13
CA GLY A 90 26.63 16.72 6.38
C GLY A 90 27.46 17.33 7.51
N GLU A 91 26.84 18.10 8.41
CA GLU A 91 27.47 18.63 9.63
C GLU A 91 27.56 17.56 10.74
N VAL A 92 26.61 16.63 10.72
CA VAL A 92 26.53 15.41 11.52
C VAL A 92 26.39 14.24 10.53
N ASP A 93 27.13 13.16 10.74
CA ASP A 93 27.18 12.06 9.77
C ASP A 93 26.08 11.03 10.00
N PHE A 94 25.73 10.76 11.26
CA PHE A 94 24.66 9.85 11.66
C PHE A 94 23.74 10.49 12.70
N ALA A 95 22.46 10.14 12.66
CA ALA A 95 21.55 10.46 13.75
C ALA A 95 20.55 9.35 14.02
N VAL A 96 20.08 9.30 15.27
CA VAL A 96 18.91 8.51 15.67
C VAL A 96 17.80 9.48 15.97
N VAL A 97 16.71 9.40 15.22
CA VAL A 97 15.60 10.36 15.26
C VAL A 97 14.25 9.66 15.24
N THR A 98 13.20 10.34 15.67
CA THR A 98 11.83 9.82 15.69
C THR A 98 11.20 9.94 14.30
N SER A 99 10.62 8.86 13.78
CA SER A 99 9.98 8.84 12.46
C SER A 99 8.89 9.91 12.28
N SER A 100 8.08 10.17 13.32
CA SER A 100 7.05 11.22 13.32
C SER A 100 7.62 12.61 13.03
N LYS A 101 8.88 12.86 13.43
CA LYS A 101 9.58 14.14 13.19
C LYS A 101 10.17 14.25 11.79
N MET A 102 10.18 13.17 11.01
CA MET A 102 10.63 13.15 9.61
C MET A 102 9.47 13.22 8.60
N SER A 103 8.22 13.16 9.07
CA SER A 103 7.01 13.19 8.25
C SER A 103 6.90 14.40 7.31
N TYR A 104 7.42 15.56 7.72
CA TYR A 104 7.47 16.77 6.89
C TYR A 104 8.36 16.61 5.64
N LEU A 105 9.38 15.73 5.70
CA LEU A 105 10.22 15.38 4.55
C LEU A 105 9.59 14.25 3.74
N TYR A 106 9.01 13.27 4.44
CA TYR A 106 8.45 12.07 3.84
C TYR A 106 7.16 11.64 4.55
N PRO A 107 5.97 12.08 4.07
CA PRO A 107 4.70 11.83 4.73
C PRO A 107 4.36 10.35 4.96
N SER A 108 4.91 9.43 4.17
CA SER A 108 4.72 8.00 4.33
C SER A 108 5.20 7.45 5.67
N LEU A 109 6.12 8.12 6.37
CA LEU A 109 6.57 7.70 7.71
C LEU A 109 5.49 7.86 8.78
N GLU A 110 4.47 8.68 8.55
CA GLU A 110 3.33 8.81 9.47
C GLU A 110 2.47 7.54 9.54
N LEU A 111 2.72 6.56 8.65
CA LEU A 111 2.16 5.23 8.79
C LEU A 111 2.40 4.66 10.20
N PHE A 112 3.58 4.93 10.79
CA PHE A 112 3.93 4.46 12.12
C PHE A 112 3.19 5.18 13.26
N ASP A 113 2.61 6.35 12.97
CA ASP A 113 1.78 7.11 13.90
C ASP A 113 0.31 6.67 13.87
N LEU A 114 -0.08 5.76 12.97
CA LEU A 114 -1.47 5.34 12.83
C LEU A 114 -1.98 4.65 14.11
N PRO A 115 -3.16 5.05 14.60
CA PRO A 115 -3.72 4.55 15.84
C PRO A 115 -4.06 3.06 15.74
N PHE A 116 -3.68 2.29 16.75
CA PHE A 116 -3.90 0.83 16.82
C PHE A 116 -3.42 0.07 15.58
N PHE A 117 -2.46 0.64 14.84
CA PHE A 117 -1.98 0.01 13.63
C PHE A 117 -1.17 -1.24 13.93
N PHE A 118 -0.32 -1.21 14.96
CA PHE A 118 0.39 -2.39 15.44
C PHE A 118 -0.33 -3.02 16.65
N THR A 119 -0.40 -4.35 16.69
CA THR A 119 -0.97 -5.09 17.82
C THR A 119 0.08 -5.49 18.85
N ASP A 120 1.30 -5.78 18.40
CA ASP A 120 2.38 -6.31 19.20
C ASP A 120 3.76 -6.01 18.57
N HIS A 121 4.83 -6.32 19.31
CA HIS A 121 6.21 -6.08 18.87
C HIS A 121 6.65 -7.00 17.74
N GLU A 122 6.04 -8.19 17.61
CA GLU A 122 6.34 -9.11 16.51
C GLU A 122 5.91 -8.48 15.19
N GLN A 123 4.68 -7.95 15.13
CA GLN A 123 4.16 -7.25 13.97
C GLN A 123 4.97 -5.99 13.63
N VAL A 124 5.47 -5.25 14.63
CA VAL A 124 6.39 -4.12 14.42
C VAL A 124 7.67 -4.59 13.71
N THR A 125 8.29 -5.65 14.24
CA THR A 125 9.53 -6.22 13.71
C THR A 125 9.34 -6.73 12.27
N GLN A 126 8.26 -7.48 12.02
CA GLN A 126 7.90 -7.97 10.68
C GLN A 126 7.80 -6.82 9.67
N VAL A 127 7.17 -5.70 10.04
CA VAL A 127 7.05 -4.54 9.15
C VAL A 127 8.38 -3.84 8.93
N TYR A 128 9.19 -3.66 9.96
CA TYR A 128 10.52 -3.04 9.81
C TYR A 128 11.43 -3.82 8.86
N GLU A 129 11.39 -5.15 8.92
CA GLU A 129 12.22 -6.04 8.10
C GLU A 129 11.64 -6.34 6.71
N SER A 130 10.35 -6.06 6.53
CA SER A 130 9.62 -6.29 5.28
C SER A 130 10.21 -5.50 4.09
N PRO A 131 9.91 -5.91 2.84
CA PRO A 131 10.19 -5.10 1.66
C PRO A 131 9.63 -3.67 1.75
N ALA A 132 8.49 -3.48 2.42
CA ALA A 132 7.89 -2.17 2.63
C ALA A 132 8.75 -1.28 3.55
N GLY A 133 9.25 -1.85 4.65
CA GLY A 133 10.19 -1.17 5.55
C GLY A 133 11.46 -0.74 4.81
N LYS A 134 12.05 -1.65 4.03
CA LYS A 134 13.22 -1.34 3.18
C LYS A 134 12.93 -0.23 2.18
N LEU A 135 11.76 -0.23 1.54
CA LEU A 135 11.34 0.85 0.63
C LEU A 135 11.19 2.20 1.34
N LEU A 136 10.65 2.22 2.56
CA LEU A 136 10.55 3.44 3.37
C LEU A 136 11.93 4.02 3.69
N LEU A 137 12.87 3.19 4.14
CA LEU A 137 14.26 3.60 4.43
C LEU A 137 14.96 4.11 3.16
N ASN A 138 14.83 3.39 2.05
CA ASN A 138 15.51 3.75 0.81
C ASN A 138 14.95 5.02 0.17
N SER A 139 13.67 5.34 0.44
CA SER A 139 13.03 6.56 -0.05
C SER A 139 13.62 7.84 0.56
N LEU A 140 14.28 7.75 1.73
CA LEU A 140 14.94 8.88 2.37
C LEU A 140 16.11 9.43 1.55
N ARG A 141 16.71 8.63 0.64
CA ARG A 141 17.83 9.09 -0.21
C ARG A 141 17.46 10.28 -1.07
N LYS A 142 16.20 10.40 -1.48
CA LYS A 142 15.66 11.56 -2.21
C LYS A 142 15.65 12.85 -1.39
N LYS A 143 16.00 12.77 -0.12
CA LYS A 143 16.05 13.87 0.86
C LYS A 143 17.45 13.99 1.46
N GLU A 144 18.50 13.54 0.76
CA GLU A 144 19.91 13.60 1.20
C GLU A 144 20.21 12.75 2.45
N LEU A 145 19.40 11.72 2.71
CA LEU A 145 19.51 10.85 3.89
C LEU A 145 19.51 9.37 3.50
N VAL A 146 20.42 8.59 4.04
CA VAL A 146 20.39 7.12 3.98
C VAL A 146 19.69 6.60 5.24
N GLY A 147 18.54 5.94 5.10
CA GLY A 147 17.94 5.18 6.19
C GLY A 147 18.67 3.84 6.37
N LEU A 148 19.28 3.62 7.54
CA LEU A 148 20.04 2.41 7.84
C LEU A 148 19.18 1.34 8.51
N ALA A 149 18.35 1.73 9.49
CA ALA A 149 17.48 0.81 10.21
C ALA A 149 16.32 1.52 10.91
N PHE A 150 15.25 0.77 11.16
CA PHE A 150 14.20 1.14 12.12
C PHE A 150 14.51 0.54 13.49
N TRP A 151 14.19 1.28 14.54
CA TRP A 151 14.38 0.90 15.94
C TRP A 151 13.07 1.02 16.72
N ASP A 152 12.79 0.03 17.57
CA ASP A 152 11.59 -0.09 18.38
C ASP A 152 11.66 0.86 19.58
N GLY A 153 10.87 1.94 19.55
CA GLY A 153 10.78 2.91 20.63
C GLY A 153 9.69 2.62 21.66
N GLY A 154 8.93 1.52 21.51
CA GLY A 154 7.89 1.08 22.44
C GLY A 154 6.47 1.51 22.07
N PHE A 155 5.49 0.80 22.65
CA PHE A 155 4.08 1.16 22.53
C PHE A 155 3.74 2.38 23.39
N LYS A 156 2.86 3.23 22.84
CA LYS A 156 2.34 4.40 23.52
C LYS A 156 1.07 4.07 24.29
N HIS A 157 0.98 4.61 25.49
CA HIS A 157 -0.11 4.43 26.45
C HIS A 157 -0.65 5.78 26.89
N LEU A 158 -1.91 5.80 27.34
CA LEU A 158 -2.52 7.02 27.86
C LEU A 158 -2.19 7.16 29.34
N VAL A 159 -1.78 8.35 29.73
CA VAL A 159 -1.61 8.74 31.13
C VAL A 159 -2.54 9.90 31.41
N THR A 160 -3.29 9.84 32.51
CA THR A 160 -4.27 10.86 32.89
C THR A 160 -4.14 11.22 34.36
N THR A 161 -4.58 12.42 34.73
CA THR A 161 -4.75 12.80 36.15
C THR A 161 -6.13 12.38 36.70
N PHE A 162 -7.05 11.99 35.82
CA PHE A 162 -8.44 11.61 36.10
C PHE A 162 -8.72 10.14 35.71
N PRO A 163 -9.71 9.45 36.31
CA PRO A 163 -10.09 8.11 35.87
C PRO A 163 -10.80 8.12 34.50
N MET A 164 -10.52 7.12 33.68
CA MET A 164 -11.10 6.89 32.36
C MET A 164 -11.73 5.48 32.29
N GLU A 165 -13.06 5.44 32.31
CA GLU A 165 -13.93 4.28 32.13
C GLU A 165 -14.62 4.30 30.76
N THR A 166 -14.96 5.49 30.25
CA THR A 166 -15.61 5.72 28.95
C THR A 166 -14.82 6.75 28.14
N ILE A 167 -14.96 6.69 26.82
CA ILE A 167 -14.25 7.63 25.93
C ILE A 167 -14.65 9.09 26.16
N SER A 168 -15.88 9.35 26.61
CA SER A 168 -16.40 10.71 26.87
C SER A 168 -15.63 11.47 27.96
N GLN A 169 -14.87 10.78 28.81
CA GLN A 169 -14.02 11.45 29.81
C GLN A 169 -12.79 12.15 29.17
N LEU A 170 -12.50 11.87 27.89
CA LEU A 170 -11.48 12.56 27.11
C LEU A 170 -11.97 13.89 26.53
N ASP A 171 -13.28 14.14 26.52
CA ASP A 171 -13.87 15.33 25.88
C ASP A 171 -13.26 16.62 26.43
N GLN A 172 -12.72 17.45 25.53
CA GLN A 172 -12.06 18.73 25.79
C GLN A 172 -10.82 18.67 26.72
N ARG A 173 -10.34 17.47 27.07
CA ARG A 173 -9.12 17.29 27.86
C ARG A 173 -7.88 17.60 27.03
N ARG A 174 -6.89 18.22 27.67
CA ARG A 174 -5.63 18.63 27.03
C ARG A 174 -4.58 17.55 27.22
N PHE A 175 -4.20 16.91 26.12
CA PHE A 175 -3.21 15.86 26.12
C PHE A 175 -1.91 16.33 25.49
N ARG A 176 -0.80 16.11 26.20
CA ARG A 176 0.51 16.22 25.59
C ARG A 176 0.70 15.11 24.58
N VAL A 177 1.12 15.46 23.37
CA VAL A 177 1.37 14.50 22.28
C VAL A 177 2.70 14.73 21.60
N THR A 178 3.19 13.71 20.91
CA THR A 178 4.26 13.88 19.92
C THR A 178 3.72 14.70 18.75
N GLU A 179 4.53 15.64 18.24
CA GLU A 179 4.15 16.43 17.07
C GLU A 179 3.96 15.53 15.84
N SER A 180 2.70 15.32 15.45
CA SER A 180 2.29 14.55 14.28
C SER A 180 0.87 14.95 13.88
N ALA A 181 0.61 15.05 12.58
CA ALA A 181 -0.73 15.33 12.06
C ALA A 181 -1.70 14.17 12.35
N ILE A 182 -1.21 12.92 12.29
CA ILE A 182 -2.02 11.72 12.58
C ILE A 182 -2.38 11.66 14.07
N ILE A 183 -1.42 11.89 14.96
CA ILE A 183 -1.67 11.86 16.41
C ILE A 183 -2.65 12.99 16.79
N LYS A 184 -2.51 14.19 16.19
CA LYS A 184 -3.48 15.26 16.40
C LYS A 184 -4.90 14.85 15.95
N GLN A 185 -5.02 14.18 14.81
CA GLN A 185 -6.30 13.65 14.33
C GLN A 185 -6.87 12.58 15.25
N GLN A 186 -6.03 11.69 15.78
CA GLN A 186 -6.41 10.67 16.76
C GLN A 186 -7.03 11.28 18.01
N PHE A 187 -6.35 12.22 18.66
CA PHE A 187 -6.90 12.88 19.85
C PHE A 187 -8.14 13.72 19.52
N SER A 188 -8.21 14.33 18.34
CA SER A 188 -9.42 15.04 17.87
C SER A 188 -10.60 14.09 17.66
N ALA A 189 -10.35 12.87 17.14
CA ALA A 189 -11.37 11.84 16.99
C ALA A 189 -11.89 11.33 18.35
N TRP A 190 -11.06 11.41 19.38
CA TRP A 190 -11.45 11.20 20.78
C TRP A 190 -11.99 12.46 21.47
N LYS A 191 -12.31 13.52 20.70
CA LYS A 191 -12.83 14.82 21.18
C LYS A 191 -11.94 15.55 22.19
N SER A 192 -10.65 15.23 22.20
CA SER A 192 -9.63 15.80 23.08
C SER A 192 -8.70 16.77 22.34
N LEU A 193 -7.97 17.60 23.08
CA LEU A 193 -7.07 18.63 22.56
C LEU A 193 -5.62 18.14 22.61
N ALA A 194 -5.00 17.98 21.45
CA ALA A 194 -3.59 17.62 21.33
C ALA A 194 -2.67 18.86 21.45
N ILE A 195 -1.79 18.86 22.46
CA ILE A 195 -0.83 19.94 22.73
C ILE A 195 0.61 19.41 22.55
N PRO A 196 1.33 19.81 21.48
CA PRO A 196 2.71 19.40 21.27
C PRO A 196 3.66 20.22 22.16
N VAL A 197 4.03 19.70 23.32
CA VAL A 197 5.05 20.30 24.21
C VAL A 197 6.26 19.37 24.39
N SER A 198 7.45 19.97 24.57
CA SER A 198 8.71 19.24 24.81
C SER A 198 8.74 18.62 26.19
N ASP A 199 9.49 17.52 26.35
CA ASP A 199 9.60 16.75 27.60
C ASP A 199 10.05 17.64 28.79
N GLU A 200 10.84 18.68 28.53
CA GLU A 200 11.46 19.58 29.53
C GLU A 200 10.44 20.37 30.34
N VAL A 201 9.30 20.74 29.74
CA VAL A 201 8.28 21.56 30.38
C VAL A 201 7.06 20.75 30.84
N VAL A 202 7.01 19.45 30.54
CA VAL A 202 5.82 18.63 30.81
C VAL A 202 5.49 18.59 32.30
N THR A 203 6.47 18.36 33.17
CA THR A 203 6.22 18.31 34.63
C THR A 203 5.61 19.61 35.14
N GLN A 204 6.16 20.77 34.71
CA GLN A 204 5.62 22.07 35.09
C GLN A 204 4.22 22.30 34.51
N ALA A 205 3.99 21.91 33.25
CA ALA A 205 2.69 22.04 32.60
C ALA A 205 1.60 21.20 33.30
N PHE A 206 1.92 20.00 33.79
CA PHE A 206 1.00 19.23 34.64
C PHE A 206 0.77 19.92 35.99
N SER A 207 1.81 20.43 36.64
CA SER A 207 1.68 21.15 37.91
C SER A 207 0.84 22.43 37.80
N ASN A 208 0.93 23.14 36.68
CA ASN A 208 0.14 24.34 36.38
C ASN A 208 -1.31 24.02 35.98
N GLY A 209 -1.64 22.75 35.72
CA GLY A 209 -2.93 22.37 35.17
C GLY A 209 -3.11 22.77 33.70
N ASP A 210 -2.03 22.92 32.94
CA ASP A 210 -2.05 23.16 31.49
C ASP A 210 -2.35 21.87 30.71
N LEU A 211 -2.10 20.71 31.33
CA LEU A 211 -2.30 19.38 30.77
C LEU A 211 -3.15 18.51 31.70
N ASP A 212 -4.06 17.75 31.11
CA ASP A 212 -4.92 16.76 31.79
C ASP A 212 -4.36 15.33 31.64
N GLY A 213 -3.50 15.10 30.64
CA GLY A 213 -2.89 13.81 30.35
C GLY A 213 -1.82 13.87 29.26
N GLU A 214 -1.27 12.71 28.91
CA GLU A 214 -0.28 12.56 27.84
C GLU A 214 -0.34 11.17 27.17
N GLU A 215 0.18 11.08 25.94
CA GLU A 215 0.67 9.81 25.40
C GLU A 215 2.17 9.63 25.69
N ILE A 216 2.55 8.42 26.14
CA ILE A 216 3.95 8.12 26.48
C ILE A 216 4.24 6.62 26.41
N THR A 217 5.52 6.26 26.21
CA THR A 217 6.00 4.87 26.29
C THR A 217 6.38 4.50 27.73
N LEU A 218 6.35 3.21 28.07
CA LEU A 218 6.52 2.75 29.46
C LEU A 218 7.90 3.10 30.02
N SER A 219 8.96 2.81 29.27
CA SER A 219 10.33 3.16 29.63
C SER A 219 10.52 4.66 29.88
N ARG A 220 9.88 5.53 29.08
CA ARG A 220 9.94 7.00 29.28
C ARG A 220 9.15 7.46 30.51
N LEU A 221 7.98 6.86 30.75
CA LEU A 221 7.17 7.17 31.93
C LEU A 221 7.90 6.79 33.22
N SER A 222 8.55 5.61 33.25
CA SER A 222 9.30 5.16 34.43
C SER A 222 10.48 6.10 34.77
N ALA A 223 11.02 6.84 33.79
CA ALA A 223 12.09 7.81 33.99
C ALA A 223 11.62 9.19 34.47
N ARG A 224 10.30 9.50 34.45
CA ARG A 224 9.77 10.83 34.83
C ARG A 224 8.50 10.71 35.69
N ARG A 225 8.55 11.29 36.90
CA ARG A 225 7.45 11.21 37.88
C ARG A 225 6.55 12.44 37.85
N ILE A 226 5.24 12.23 37.84
CA ILE A 226 4.23 13.25 38.14
C ILE A 226 3.21 12.64 39.11
N ALA A 227 2.92 13.35 40.20
CA ALA A 227 2.00 12.88 41.22
C ALA A 227 0.55 12.72 40.71
N GLY A 228 -0.14 11.68 41.15
CA GLY A 228 -1.57 11.46 40.88
C GLY A 228 -1.90 10.90 39.49
N GLN A 229 -0.89 10.60 38.67
CA GLN A 229 -1.06 9.98 37.36
C GLN A 229 -1.66 8.58 37.44
N LYS A 230 -2.43 8.23 36.41
CA LYS A 230 -3.01 6.90 36.18
C LYS A 230 -2.60 6.48 34.78
N LEU A 231 -1.94 5.33 34.67
CA LEU A 231 -1.49 4.77 33.40
C LEU A 231 -2.53 3.78 32.87
N TYR A 232 -3.10 4.05 31.70
CA TYR A 232 -4.01 3.16 30.99
C TYR A 232 -3.26 2.44 29.88
N LEU A 233 -3.21 1.11 29.95
CA LEU A 233 -2.44 0.27 29.01
C LEU A 233 -3.11 0.12 27.63
N THR A 234 -3.34 1.24 26.94
CA THR A 234 -4.11 1.28 25.70
C THR A 234 -3.37 0.78 24.45
N ARG A 235 -2.03 0.83 24.42
CA ARG A 235 -1.20 0.47 23.25
C ARG A 235 -1.72 1.11 21.96
N HIS A 236 -2.15 2.36 22.05
CA HIS A 236 -2.92 3.03 21.01
C HIS A 236 -2.06 3.54 19.84
N GLY A 237 -0.73 3.52 19.99
CA GLY A 237 0.22 3.92 18.98
C GLY A 237 1.59 3.30 19.25
N HIS A 238 2.51 3.46 18.31
CA HIS A 238 3.88 2.96 18.42
C HIS A 238 4.87 4.10 18.20
N GLN A 239 5.96 4.16 18.97
CA GLN A 239 7.03 5.12 18.73
C GLN A 239 8.11 4.45 17.87
N THR A 240 8.19 4.81 16.58
CA THR A 240 9.22 4.29 15.67
C THR A 240 10.39 5.27 15.57
N GLN A 241 11.62 4.76 15.73
CA GLN A 241 12.85 5.52 15.52
C GLN A 241 13.59 5.04 14.28
N ILE A 242 14.45 5.90 13.73
CA ILE A 242 15.22 5.62 12.52
C ILE A 242 16.68 6.01 12.76
N LEU A 243 17.59 5.06 12.52
CA LEU A 243 19.01 5.35 12.35
C LEU A 243 19.23 5.85 10.92
N ILE A 244 19.65 7.09 10.78
CA ILE A 244 19.90 7.76 9.50
C ILE A 244 21.37 8.15 9.37
N MET A 245 21.83 8.26 8.12
CA MET A 245 23.15 8.72 7.75
C MET A 245 23.05 9.81 6.67
N SER A 246 23.97 10.77 6.66
CA SER A 246 24.08 11.77 5.60
C SER A 246 24.47 11.12 4.27
N GLU A 247 23.77 11.43 3.17
CA GLU A 247 24.18 10.95 1.85
C GLU A 247 25.58 11.48 1.47
N LYS A 248 25.95 12.69 1.92
CA LYS A 248 27.30 13.25 1.72
C LYS A 248 28.38 12.47 2.46
N ALA A 249 28.08 11.98 3.66
CA ALA A 249 28.99 11.11 4.40
C ALA A 249 29.08 9.73 3.72
N ASN A 250 27.94 9.16 3.30
CA ASN A 250 27.86 7.91 2.56
C ASN A 250 28.68 7.94 1.26
N ALA A 251 28.65 9.05 0.53
CA ALA A 251 29.41 9.24 -0.71
C ALA A 251 30.94 9.21 -0.52
N LYS A 252 31.45 9.50 0.69
CA LYS A 252 32.89 9.46 1.01
C LYS A 252 33.39 8.06 1.36
N LEU A 253 32.49 7.10 1.58
CA LEU A 253 32.84 5.75 2.01
C LEU A 253 33.19 4.85 0.83
N SER A 254 34.16 3.96 1.05
CA SER A 254 34.37 2.80 0.17
C SER A 254 33.23 1.79 0.31
N GLU A 255 33.07 0.91 -0.68
CA GLU A 255 32.05 -0.15 -0.60
C GLU A 255 32.26 -1.07 0.60
N ALA A 256 33.52 -1.39 0.95
CA ALA A 256 33.82 -2.17 2.15
C ALA A 256 33.38 -1.45 3.45
N GLN A 257 33.55 -0.13 3.52
CA GLN A 257 33.09 0.66 4.66
C GLN A 257 31.57 0.75 4.73
N LYS A 258 30.89 0.88 3.58
CA LYS A 258 29.41 0.83 3.52
C LYS A 258 28.89 -0.53 3.97
N THR A 259 29.49 -1.62 3.52
CA THR A 259 29.15 -2.99 3.97
C THR A 259 29.37 -3.14 5.48
N LEU A 260 30.48 -2.62 6.02
CA LEU A 260 30.74 -2.62 7.45
C LEU A 260 29.66 -1.86 8.23
N ILE A 261 29.29 -0.65 7.78
CA ILE A 261 28.27 0.17 8.43
C ILE A 261 26.90 -0.51 8.40
N ASN A 262 26.51 -1.11 7.27
CA ASN A 262 25.26 -1.88 7.17
C ASN A 262 25.27 -3.12 8.08
N SER A 263 26.43 -3.79 8.21
CA SER A 263 26.57 -4.91 9.14
C SER A 263 26.45 -4.45 10.59
N ALA A 264 27.12 -3.35 10.95
CA ALA A 264 27.05 -2.75 12.29
C ALA A 264 25.63 -2.27 12.62
N SER A 265 24.91 -1.67 11.66
CA SER A 265 23.53 -1.23 11.88
C SER A 265 22.60 -2.42 12.11
N ASN A 266 22.75 -3.52 11.39
CA ASN A 266 21.93 -4.72 11.61
C ASN A 266 22.15 -5.31 13.00
N ILE A 267 23.41 -5.45 13.43
CA ILE A 267 23.75 -5.97 14.76
C ILE A 267 23.22 -5.03 15.86
N ALA A 268 23.43 -3.72 15.71
CA ALA A 268 22.93 -2.74 16.66
C ALA A 268 21.40 -2.71 16.72
N THR A 269 20.69 -2.96 15.62
CA THR A 269 19.22 -3.07 15.59
C THR A 269 18.72 -4.26 16.38
N SER A 270 19.31 -5.45 16.22
CA SER A 270 18.94 -6.62 17.03
C SER A 270 19.13 -6.35 18.52
N PHE A 271 20.27 -5.75 18.90
CA PHE A 271 20.54 -5.34 20.27
C PHE A 271 19.54 -4.27 20.77
N GLN A 272 19.20 -3.28 19.93
CA GLN A 272 18.25 -2.22 20.26
C GLN A 272 16.87 -2.78 20.60
N ASN A 273 16.35 -3.68 19.75
CA ASN A 273 15.04 -4.28 19.95
C ASN A 273 14.99 -5.09 21.26
N GLU A 274 16.02 -5.92 21.52
CA GLU A 274 16.11 -6.71 22.76
C GLU A 274 16.12 -5.83 24.02
N ILE A 275 16.98 -4.79 24.03
CA ILE A 275 17.08 -3.87 25.15
C ILE A 275 15.81 -3.05 25.33
N SER A 276 15.15 -2.65 24.24
CA SER A 276 13.88 -1.93 24.27
C SER A 276 12.80 -2.75 24.97
N HIS A 277 12.59 -4.00 24.53
CA HIS A 277 11.58 -4.89 25.12
C HIS A 277 11.88 -5.20 26.59
N ARG A 278 13.15 -5.44 26.93
CA ARG A 278 13.57 -5.67 28.31
C ARG A 278 13.29 -4.45 29.20
N LYS A 279 13.62 -3.24 28.74
CA LYS A 279 13.39 -2.00 29.50
C LYS A 279 11.90 -1.71 29.67
N ASP A 280 11.07 -1.97 28.65
CA ASP A 280 9.61 -1.81 28.75
C ASP A 280 9.00 -2.83 29.73
N HIS A 281 9.46 -4.08 29.75
CA HIS A 281 9.03 -5.08 30.74
C HIS A 281 9.37 -4.67 32.18
N VAL A 282 10.60 -4.21 32.42
CA VAL A 282 11.03 -3.72 33.74
C VAL A 282 10.23 -2.48 34.15
N ALA A 283 10.04 -1.53 33.22
CA ALA A 283 9.25 -0.33 33.47
C ALA A 283 7.81 -0.68 33.84
N LEU A 284 7.16 -1.62 33.14
CA LEU A 284 5.81 -2.05 33.45
C LEU A 284 5.69 -2.69 34.84
N ALA A 285 6.67 -3.50 35.25
CA ALA A 285 6.70 -4.09 36.57
C ALA A 285 6.75 -3.01 37.66
N ASN A 286 7.67 -2.05 37.53
CA ASN A 286 7.80 -0.93 38.47
C ASN A 286 6.51 -0.09 38.54
N LEU A 287 5.91 0.25 37.39
CA LEU A 287 4.69 1.05 37.32
C LEU A 287 3.45 0.32 37.89
N ARG A 288 3.48 -1.02 37.97
CA ARG A 288 2.46 -1.83 38.65
C ARG A 288 2.66 -1.82 40.15
N GLU A 289 3.89 -1.96 40.63
CA GLU A 289 4.23 -1.86 42.05
C GLU A 289 3.87 -0.48 42.64
N GLU A 290 4.02 0.58 41.85
CA GLU A 290 3.58 1.94 42.21
C GLU A 290 2.05 2.10 42.29
N GLY A 291 1.27 1.13 41.81
CA GLY A 291 -0.19 1.15 41.91
C GLY A 291 -0.90 2.13 40.95
N ILE A 292 -0.19 2.71 39.98
CA ILE A 292 -0.75 3.68 39.02
C ILE A 292 -1.32 3.03 37.74
N THR A 293 -0.96 1.78 37.48
CA THR A 293 -1.37 1.04 36.26
C THR A 293 -2.84 0.65 36.30
N ARG A 294 -3.55 0.80 35.17
CA ARG A 294 -4.95 0.45 34.94
C ARG A 294 -5.09 -0.30 33.61
N GLN A 295 -5.90 -1.34 33.61
CA GLN A 295 -6.32 -1.99 32.38
C GLN A 295 -7.58 -1.30 31.86
N PRO A 296 -7.57 -0.77 30.62
CA PRO A 296 -8.78 -0.28 29.98
C PRO A 296 -9.83 -1.40 29.86
N SER A 297 -11.12 -1.06 29.96
CA SER A 297 -12.19 -2.00 29.63
C SER A 297 -12.21 -2.31 28.13
N ASP A 298 -12.73 -3.47 27.74
CA ASP A 298 -12.89 -3.84 26.33
C ASP A 298 -13.77 -2.84 25.58
N SER A 299 -14.82 -2.35 26.24
CA SER A 299 -15.71 -1.29 25.72
C SER A 299 -14.94 -0.01 25.42
N LEU A 300 -14.11 0.46 26.35
CA LEU A 300 -13.30 1.67 26.14
C LEU A 300 -12.30 1.49 25.00
N LEU A 301 -11.63 0.33 24.92
CA LEU A 301 -10.71 0.05 23.80
C LEU A 301 -11.44 -0.03 22.47
N ALA A 302 -12.63 -0.63 22.44
CA ALA A 302 -13.48 -0.70 21.25
C ALA A 302 -13.88 0.71 20.79
N ASP A 303 -14.30 1.58 21.71
CA ASP A 303 -14.67 2.97 21.40
C ASP A 303 -13.48 3.79 20.87
N LEU A 304 -12.31 3.65 21.48
CA LEU A 304 -11.08 4.32 21.03
C LEU A 304 -10.69 3.86 19.61
N LYS A 305 -10.77 2.55 19.34
CA LYS A 305 -10.49 1.96 18.02
C LYS A 305 -11.52 2.42 16.99
N ALA A 306 -12.80 2.33 17.32
CA ALA A 306 -13.91 2.71 16.42
C ALA A 306 -13.82 4.19 16.04
N SER A 307 -13.59 5.07 17.01
CA SER A 307 -13.45 6.52 16.78
C SER A 307 -12.25 6.86 15.90
N SER A 308 -11.18 6.05 15.96
CA SER A 308 -9.94 6.26 15.20
C SER A 308 -9.90 5.54 13.84
N SER A 309 -10.87 4.67 13.56
CA SER A 309 -10.80 3.66 12.49
C SER A 309 -10.60 4.25 11.09
N ASN A 310 -11.12 5.46 10.85
CA ASN A 310 -11.06 6.08 9.55
C ASN A 310 -9.77 6.88 9.30
N ILE A 311 -8.92 7.10 10.31
CA ILE A 311 -7.76 8.00 10.20
C ILE A 311 -6.78 7.52 9.12
N MET A 312 -6.58 6.21 9.00
CA MET A 312 -5.76 5.64 7.92
C MET A 312 -6.32 6.00 6.55
N GLU A 313 -7.62 5.82 6.33
CA GLU A 313 -8.25 6.05 5.02
C GLU A 313 -8.28 7.53 4.64
N HIS A 314 -8.57 8.43 5.59
CA HIS A 314 -8.50 9.88 5.37
C HIS A 314 -7.11 10.35 4.93
N ASN A 315 -6.06 9.67 5.39
CA ASN A 315 -4.67 10.02 5.08
C ASN A 315 -4.03 9.11 4.03
N ARG A 316 -4.77 8.13 3.48
CA ARG A 316 -4.22 7.06 2.63
C ARG A 316 -3.49 7.61 1.41
N MET A 317 -4.07 8.60 0.73
CA MET A 317 -3.43 9.21 -0.44
C MET A 317 -2.15 9.98 -0.08
N ARG A 318 -2.12 10.61 1.10
CA ARG A 318 -0.97 11.39 1.57
C ARG A 318 0.17 10.50 2.07
N ILE A 319 -0.15 9.46 2.83
CA ILE A 319 0.81 8.44 3.28
C ILE A 319 1.30 7.61 2.08
N GLY A 320 0.38 7.30 1.16
CA GLY A 320 0.61 6.51 -0.04
C GLY A 320 -0.12 5.17 0.03
N THR A 321 -1.09 4.96 -0.88
CA THR A 321 -1.84 3.70 -0.97
C THR A 321 -0.91 2.49 -1.10
N ALA A 322 0.08 2.57 -1.99
CA ALA A 322 0.99 1.45 -2.23
C ALA A 322 1.83 1.06 -1.01
N ILE A 323 2.20 2.02 -0.15
CA ILE A 323 2.98 1.67 1.06
C ILE A 323 2.08 1.09 2.14
N ILE A 324 0.87 1.63 2.31
CA ILE A 324 -0.13 1.08 3.22
C ILE A 324 -0.44 -0.37 2.84
N GLU A 325 -0.74 -0.66 1.58
CA GLU A 325 -1.08 -2.00 1.14
C GLU A 325 0.08 -3.00 1.33
N GLN A 326 1.32 -2.59 1.03
CA GLN A 326 2.48 -3.46 1.28
C GLN A 326 2.69 -3.74 2.77
N VAL A 327 2.47 -2.75 3.64
CA VAL A 327 2.59 -2.95 5.08
C VAL A 327 1.45 -3.80 5.61
N LEU A 328 0.20 -3.59 5.17
CA LEU A 328 -0.93 -4.46 5.52
C LEU A 328 -0.66 -5.92 5.10
N GLN A 329 -0.08 -6.13 3.91
CA GLN A 329 0.31 -7.46 3.45
C GLN A 329 1.44 -8.07 4.31
N GLY A 330 2.42 -7.26 4.71
CA GLY A 330 3.55 -7.70 5.55
C GLY A 330 3.17 -8.00 7.00
N LYS A 331 2.03 -7.49 7.47
CA LYS A 331 1.46 -7.74 8.80
C LYS A 331 0.64 -9.02 8.88
N GLU A 332 0.29 -9.61 7.74
CA GLU A 332 -0.55 -10.79 7.68
C GLU A 332 0.27 -12.04 7.98
N ASN A 333 -0.24 -12.93 8.83
CA ASN A 333 0.43 -14.19 9.14
C ASN A 333 0.09 -15.22 8.06
N TRP A 334 0.86 -15.20 6.96
CA TRP A 334 0.62 -16.06 5.80
C TRP A 334 0.72 -17.57 6.07
N ASN A 335 1.29 -17.98 7.21
CA ASN A 335 1.32 -19.39 7.59
C ASN A 335 -0.06 -19.85 8.12
N HIS A 336 -0.75 -19.00 8.88
CA HIS A 336 -2.04 -19.30 9.50
C HIS A 336 -2.90 -18.01 9.61
N PRO A 337 -3.38 -17.44 8.49
CA PRO A 337 -4.14 -16.20 8.53
C PRO A 337 -5.52 -16.46 9.14
N HIS A 338 -5.89 -15.70 10.18
CA HIS A 338 -7.22 -15.68 10.80
C HIS A 338 -7.87 -17.08 10.98
N PRO A 339 -7.29 -18.00 11.78
CA PRO A 339 -7.68 -19.41 11.82
C PRO A 339 -9.14 -19.66 12.22
N ASP A 340 -9.74 -18.76 12.98
CA ASP A 340 -11.14 -18.87 13.45
C ASP A 340 -12.16 -18.25 12.47
N LYS A 341 -11.71 -17.71 11.34
CA LYS A 341 -12.53 -17.00 10.35
C LYS A 341 -12.57 -17.74 9.03
N LEU A 342 -13.58 -17.45 8.20
CA LEU A 342 -13.54 -17.80 6.78
C LEU A 342 -12.75 -16.72 6.02
N ILE A 343 -12.08 -17.10 4.94
CA ILE A 343 -11.25 -16.20 4.15
C ILE A 343 -11.83 -16.03 2.75
N VAL A 344 -11.93 -14.78 2.33
CA VAL A 344 -11.91 -14.42 0.91
C VAL A 344 -10.58 -13.76 0.60
N ALA A 345 -9.98 -14.10 -0.52
CA ALA A 345 -8.72 -13.50 -0.95
C ALA A 345 -8.95 -12.50 -2.09
N LEU A 346 -8.06 -11.53 -2.24
CA LEU A 346 -7.99 -10.64 -3.40
C LEU A 346 -6.58 -10.70 -4.00
N ASP A 347 -6.48 -11.15 -5.25
CA ASP A 347 -5.29 -11.01 -6.08
C ASP A 347 -5.45 -9.79 -6.99
N ALA A 348 -4.82 -8.67 -6.64
CA ALA A 348 -5.02 -7.42 -7.39
C ALA A 348 -3.77 -6.56 -7.49
N ASP A 349 -3.81 -5.59 -8.39
CA ASP A 349 -2.82 -4.54 -8.53
C ASP A 349 -2.98 -3.50 -7.43
N MET A 350 -2.33 -3.73 -6.29
CA MET A 350 -2.42 -2.84 -5.12
C MET A 350 -1.30 -1.79 -5.06
N ILE A 351 -0.42 -1.76 -6.07
CA ILE A 351 0.76 -0.90 -6.15
C ILE A 351 0.86 -0.30 -7.56
N GLY A 352 1.40 0.92 -7.64
CA GLY A 352 1.71 1.59 -8.91
C GLY A 352 0.54 2.40 -9.47
N GLY A 353 0.55 2.62 -10.79
CA GLY A 353 -0.41 3.51 -11.48
C GLY A 353 -1.87 3.07 -11.43
N SER A 354 -2.11 1.81 -11.08
CA SER A 354 -3.44 1.19 -11.04
C SER A 354 -3.91 0.84 -9.62
N ALA A 355 -3.11 1.17 -8.59
CA ALA A 355 -3.41 0.85 -7.18
C ALA A 355 -4.79 1.35 -6.71
N ILE A 356 -5.30 2.43 -7.28
CA ILE A 356 -6.62 2.99 -6.95
C ILE A 356 -7.73 2.08 -7.50
N SER A 357 -7.55 1.46 -8.67
CA SER A 357 -8.48 0.46 -9.20
C SER A 357 -8.53 -0.79 -8.32
N GLY A 358 -7.38 -1.37 -7.96
CA GLY A 358 -7.32 -2.49 -6.99
C GLY A 358 -7.95 -2.14 -5.64
N LEU A 359 -7.73 -0.91 -5.16
CA LEU A 359 -8.36 -0.41 -3.94
C LEU A 359 -9.89 -0.31 -4.07
N SER A 360 -10.43 0.10 -5.23
CA SER A 360 -11.89 0.17 -5.43
C SER A 360 -12.56 -1.21 -5.29
N ILE A 361 -11.91 -2.27 -5.78
CA ILE A 361 -12.35 -3.66 -5.63
C ILE A 361 -12.32 -4.05 -4.15
N ARG A 362 -11.18 -3.84 -3.48
CA ARG A 362 -11.02 -4.10 -2.04
C ARG A 362 -12.14 -3.43 -1.23
N ARG A 363 -12.44 -2.16 -1.51
CA ARG A 363 -13.48 -1.39 -0.80
C ARG A 363 -14.88 -1.96 -1.05
N GLY A 364 -15.17 -2.43 -2.26
CA GLY A 364 -16.42 -3.13 -2.55
C GLY A 364 -16.60 -4.39 -1.71
N ILE A 365 -15.55 -5.22 -1.63
CA ILE A 365 -15.55 -6.44 -0.80
C ILE A 365 -15.71 -6.08 0.68
N GLU A 366 -14.92 -5.14 1.20
CA GLU A 366 -14.99 -4.74 2.61
C GLU A 366 -16.38 -4.20 3.00
N LEU A 367 -17.00 -3.37 2.16
CA LEU A 367 -18.34 -2.85 2.42
C LEU A 367 -19.42 -3.94 2.44
N ALA A 368 -19.30 -4.97 1.61
CA ALA A 368 -20.20 -6.13 1.65
C ALA A 368 -19.94 -6.99 2.90
N LEU A 369 -18.66 -7.26 3.22
CA LEU A 369 -18.27 -8.04 4.40
C LEU A 369 -18.74 -7.41 5.70
N GLU A 370 -18.77 -6.08 5.80
CA GLU A 370 -19.33 -5.40 6.97
C GLU A 370 -20.80 -5.75 7.21
N GLU A 371 -21.62 -5.77 6.17
CA GLU A 371 -23.04 -6.14 6.28
C GLU A 371 -23.20 -7.62 6.60
N ILE A 372 -22.46 -8.46 5.88
CA ILE A 372 -22.49 -9.92 6.06
C ILE A 372 -22.09 -10.28 7.48
N ASN A 373 -20.99 -9.73 7.99
CA ASN A 373 -20.49 -10.02 9.34
C ASN A 373 -21.38 -9.43 10.44
N GLN A 374 -21.98 -8.25 10.23
CA GLN A 374 -23.00 -7.72 11.14
C GLN A 374 -24.25 -8.63 11.20
N GLY A 375 -24.55 -9.33 10.11
CA GLY A 375 -25.61 -10.34 10.01
C GLY A 375 -25.25 -11.73 10.58
N GLY A 376 -24.06 -11.92 11.17
CA GLY A 376 -23.61 -13.20 11.71
C GLY A 376 -22.57 -13.93 10.85
N GLY A 377 -22.13 -13.32 9.74
CA GLY A 377 -21.10 -13.86 8.86
C GLY A 377 -21.64 -14.84 7.82
N VAL A 378 -20.79 -15.75 7.36
CA VAL A 378 -21.15 -16.85 6.45
C VAL A 378 -21.00 -18.16 7.20
N LEU A 379 -22.02 -19.00 7.17
CA LEU A 379 -22.12 -20.25 7.93
C LEU A 379 -21.90 -20.02 9.43
N GLY A 380 -22.37 -18.89 9.95
CA GLY A 380 -22.19 -18.45 11.33
C GLY A 380 -20.76 -18.05 11.71
N LYS A 381 -19.87 -17.87 10.73
CA LYS A 381 -18.47 -17.45 10.94
C LYS A 381 -18.20 -16.10 10.30
N GLU A 382 -17.46 -15.25 11.01
CA GLU A 382 -16.95 -14.01 10.45
C GLU A 382 -16.07 -14.31 9.23
N VAL A 383 -16.25 -13.52 8.16
CA VAL A 383 -15.47 -13.61 6.94
C VAL A 383 -14.46 -12.47 6.89
N LYS A 384 -13.21 -12.79 6.57
CA LYS A 384 -12.10 -11.86 6.50
C LYS A 384 -11.52 -11.78 5.09
N LEU A 385 -11.24 -10.56 4.64
CA LEU A 385 -10.49 -10.31 3.41
C LEU A 385 -8.97 -10.34 3.68
N VAL A 386 -8.24 -11.17 2.93
CA VAL A 386 -6.78 -11.09 2.79
C VAL A 386 -6.42 -10.62 1.38
N VAL A 387 -5.37 -9.83 1.23
CA VAL A 387 -5.04 -9.18 -0.05
C VAL A 387 -3.58 -9.42 -0.40
N ARG A 388 -3.31 -9.78 -1.66
CA ARG A 388 -1.96 -9.84 -2.22
C ARG A 388 -1.86 -9.01 -3.48
N ASN A 389 -0.70 -8.37 -3.62
CA ASN A 389 -0.38 -7.57 -4.78
C ASN A 389 0.21 -8.43 -5.91
N ASN A 390 -0.40 -8.41 -7.10
CA ASN A 390 0.19 -9.00 -8.32
C ASN A 390 0.97 -7.98 -9.18
N SER A 391 0.76 -6.67 -8.98
CA SER A 391 1.32 -5.58 -9.80
C SER A 391 1.10 -5.74 -11.32
N MET A 392 0.00 -6.39 -11.72
CA MET A 392 -0.29 -6.75 -13.11
C MET A 392 0.74 -7.72 -13.74
N VAL A 393 1.53 -8.44 -12.93
CA VAL A 393 2.54 -9.40 -13.38
C VAL A 393 2.01 -10.83 -13.27
N PRO A 394 1.86 -11.59 -14.39
CA PRO A 394 1.28 -12.92 -14.38
C PRO A 394 1.95 -13.93 -13.43
N SER A 395 3.28 -13.94 -13.37
CA SER A 395 4.01 -14.86 -12.47
C SER A 395 3.70 -14.60 -11.00
N ARG A 396 3.49 -13.34 -10.60
CA ARG A 396 3.09 -13.00 -9.22
C ARG A 396 1.67 -13.43 -8.91
N GLY A 397 0.76 -13.34 -9.87
CA GLY A 397 -0.59 -13.87 -9.73
C GLY A 397 -0.58 -15.38 -9.48
N LEU A 398 0.18 -16.12 -10.30
CA LEU A 398 0.42 -17.56 -10.10
C LEU A 398 0.98 -17.88 -8.70
N ASP A 399 2.00 -17.15 -8.24
CA ASP A 399 2.55 -17.31 -6.88
C ASP A 399 1.48 -17.03 -5.81
N ASN A 400 0.63 -16.02 -6.02
CA ASN A 400 -0.44 -15.68 -5.08
C ASN A 400 -1.53 -16.76 -5.04
N ILE A 401 -1.94 -17.31 -6.19
CA ILE A 401 -2.91 -18.43 -6.25
C ILE A 401 -2.33 -19.68 -5.58
N ALA A 402 -1.04 -19.98 -5.76
CA ALA A 402 -0.39 -21.09 -5.07
C ALA A 402 -0.32 -20.90 -3.55
N ILE A 403 -0.17 -19.66 -3.07
CA ILE A 403 -0.27 -19.36 -1.63
C ILE A 403 -1.71 -19.52 -1.14
N PHE A 404 -2.68 -19.04 -1.91
CA PHE A 404 -4.09 -19.13 -1.54
C PHE A 404 -4.61 -20.57 -1.55
N SER A 405 -4.10 -21.44 -2.43
CA SER A 405 -4.51 -22.87 -2.49
C SER A 405 -4.23 -23.63 -1.20
N GLU A 406 -3.27 -23.17 -0.40
CA GLU A 406 -2.89 -23.80 0.86
C GLU A 406 -3.69 -23.27 2.06
N LEU A 407 -4.58 -22.28 1.87
CA LEU A 407 -5.39 -21.70 2.94
C LEU A 407 -6.63 -22.58 3.23
N PRO A 408 -6.71 -23.27 4.39
CA PRO A 408 -7.74 -24.27 4.66
C PRO A 408 -9.16 -23.69 4.84
N ASN A 409 -9.25 -22.39 5.11
CA ASN A 409 -10.49 -21.65 5.37
C ASN A 409 -10.87 -20.70 4.21
N LEU A 410 -10.23 -20.83 3.05
CA LEU A 410 -10.53 -20.04 1.85
C LEU A 410 -11.83 -20.50 1.19
N ILE A 411 -12.73 -19.54 0.90
CA ILE A 411 -14.02 -19.80 0.23
C ILE A 411 -14.13 -19.17 -1.17
N ALA A 412 -13.26 -18.21 -1.52
CA ALA A 412 -13.12 -17.65 -2.87
C ALA A 412 -11.88 -16.77 -3.01
N VAL A 413 -11.42 -16.58 -4.25
CA VAL A 413 -10.44 -15.56 -4.65
C VAL A 413 -11.12 -14.54 -5.55
N PHE A 414 -10.90 -13.26 -5.31
CA PHE A 414 -11.29 -12.17 -6.19
C PHE A 414 -10.12 -11.76 -7.07
N GLY A 415 -10.39 -11.52 -8.36
CA GLY A 415 -9.39 -11.05 -9.32
C GLY A 415 -9.28 -9.52 -9.41
N GLY A 416 -8.10 -9.04 -9.79
CA GLY A 416 -7.83 -7.63 -10.06
C GLY A 416 -8.25 -7.19 -11.46
N ILE A 417 -7.65 -6.09 -11.93
CA ILE A 417 -8.01 -5.49 -13.23
C ILE A 417 -7.30 -6.15 -14.43
N SER A 418 -6.23 -6.89 -14.18
CA SER A 418 -5.32 -7.36 -15.21
C SER A 418 -5.78 -8.67 -15.85
N SER A 419 -6.41 -8.59 -17.02
CA SER A 419 -6.77 -9.80 -17.78
C SER A 419 -5.59 -10.73 -18.05
N PRO A 420 -4.37 -10.26 -18.41
CA PRO A 420 -3.21 -11.15 -18.57
C PRO A 420 -2.84 -11.95 -17.32
N VAL A 421 -3.08 -11.41 -16.12
CA VAL A 421 -2.84 -12.13 -14.86
C VAL A 421 -3.89 -13.24 -14.70
N VAL A 422 -5.18 -12.88 -14.74
CA VAL A 422 -6.27 -13.85 -14.58
C VAL A 422 -6.22 -14.96 -15.62
N LEU A 423 -5.86 -14.63 -16.88
CA LEU A 423 -5.69 -15.63 -17.94
C LEU A 423 -4.57 -16.63 -17.64
N ALA A 424 -3.47 -16.18 -17.02
CA ALA A 424 -2.38 -17.07 -16.64
C ALA A 424 -2.75 -17.99 -15.47
N GLU A 425 -3.65 -17.53 -14.60
CA GLU A 425 -4.09 -18.27 -13.41
C GLU A 425 -5.10 -19.38 -13.71
N LEU A 426 -5.77 -19.33 -14.87
CA LEU A 426 -6.90 -20.21 -15.18
C LEU A 426 -6.62 -21.70 -14.94
N ASP A 427 -5.50 -22.22 -15.44
CA ASP A 427 -5.17 -23.64 -15.29
C ASP A 427 -5.01 -24.03 -13.81
N LEU A 428 -4.30 -23.19 -13.05
CA LEU A 428 -4.07 -23.42 -11.63
C LEU A 428 -5.37 -23.31 -10.81
N LEU A 429 -6.22 -22.33 -11.11
CA LEU A 429 -7.53 -22.17 -10.49
C LEU A 429 -8.39 -23.43 -10.67
N HIS A 430 -8.44 -24.01 -11.87
CA HIS A 430 -9.22 -25.22 -12.13
C HIS A 430 -8.58 -26.47 -11.55
N GLN A 431 -7.25 -26.59 -11.62
CA GLN A 431 -6.49 -27.70 -11.03
C GLN A 431 -6.74 -27.81 -9.52
N HIS A 432 -6.73 -26.68 -8.81
CA HIS A 432 -6.96 -26.62 -7.36
C HIS A 432 -8.43 -26.39 -6.98
N LYS A 433 -9.34 -26.30 -7.96
CA LYS A 433 -10.78 -26.02 -7.75
C LYS A 433 -11.03 -24.75 -6.94
N ILE A 434 -10.21 -23.73 -7.17
CA ILE A 434 -10.32 -22.42 -6.52
C ILE A 434 -11.41 -21.62 -7.23
N LEU A 435 -12.43 -21.23 -6.48
CA LEU A 435 -13.51 -20.38 -6.97
C LEU A 435 -13.00 -18.93 -7.15
N MET A 436 -12.91 -18.48 -8.40
CA MET A 436 -12.47 -17.14 -8.77
C MET A 436 -13.66 -16.24 -9.14
N LEU A 437 -13.74 -15.07 -8.53
CA LEU A 437 -14.73 -14.04 -8.80
C LEU A 437 -14.04 -12.83 -9.44
N ALA A 438 -14.41 -12.50 -10.67
CA ALA A 438 -13.81 -11.41 -11.45
C ALA A 438 -14.72 -10.16 -11.40
N PRO A 439 -14.36 -9.11 -10.65
CA PRO A 439 -15.08 -7.83 -10.65
C PRO A 439 -14.64 -6.89 -11.78
N TRP A 440 -13.49 -7.14 -12.43
CA TRP A 440 -12.90 -6.17 -13.36
C TRP A 440 -12.31 -6.74 -14.65
N ALA A 441 -11.47 -7.78 -14.58
CA ALA A 441 -10.79 -8.30 -15.76
C ALA A 441 -11.77 -8.72 -16.87
N ALA A 442 -11.61 -8.14 -18.06
CA ALA A 442 -12.66 -8.11 -19.09
C ALA A 442 -12.47 -9.09 -20.26
N ALA A 443 -11.28 -9.70 -20.39
CA ALA A 443 -10.99 -10.59 -21.51
C ALA A 443 -12.01 -11.72 -21.61
N THR A 444 -12.57 -11.92 -22.81
CA THR A 444 -13.59 -12.93 -23.09
C THR A 444 -13.14 -14.34 -22.67
N PRO A 445 -11.88 -14.77 -22.95
CA PRO A 445 -11.42 -16.11 -22.58
C PRO A 445 -11.29 -16.37 -21.07
N ILE A 446 -11.40 -15.35 -20.19
CA ILE A 446 -11.38 -15.56 -18.73
C ILE A 446 -12.53 -16.47 -18.31
N VAL A 447 -13.73 -16.21 -18.83
CA VAL A 447 -14.93 -17.00 -18.56
C VAL A 447 -15.20 -18.00 -19.68
N SER A 448 -14.91 -17.67 -20.93
CA SER A 448 -14.99 -18.61 -22.05
C SER A 448 -13.68 -19.40 -22.22
N ASN A 449 -13.26 -20.06 -21.15
CA ASN A 449 -11.98 -20.79 -21.03
C ASN A 449 -12.06 -22.29 -21.42
N GLY A 450 -13.25 -22.79 -21.76
CA GLY A 450 -13.46 -24.19 -22.18
C GLY A 450 -13.54 -25.21 -21.04
N GLN A 451 -13.45 -24.79 -19.77
CA GLN A 451 -13.50 -25.68 -18.61
C GLN A 451 -14.93 -26.06 -18.21
N ASN A 452 -15.12 -27.26 -17.66
CA ASN A 452 -16.42 -27.75 -17.18
C ASN A 452 -16.22 -28.79 -16.04
N PRO A 453 -16.58 -28.48 -14.79
CA PRO A 453 -17.13 -27.20 -14.32
C PRO A 453 -16.07 -26.09 -14.42
N ASN A 454 -16.52 -24.89 -14.78
CA ASN A 454 -15.68 -23.70 -14.75
C ASN A 454 -15.79 -23.05 -13.36
N PHE A 455 -14.65 -22.70 -12.78
CA PHE A 455 -14.53 -22.11 -11.46
C PHE A 455 -14.43 -20.58 -11.47
N VAL A 456 -14.60 -19.94 -12.63
CA VAL A 456 -14.48 -18.48 -12.79
C VAL A 456 -15.84 -17.84 -13.09
N PHE A 457 -16.28 -16.90 -12.25
CA PHE A 457 -17.52 -16.14 -12.43
C PHE A 457 -17.23 -14.65 -12.47
N ARG A 458 -18.00 -13.90 -13.26
CA ARG A 458 -17.72 -12.48 -13.51
C ARG A 458 -18.98 -11.63 -13.40
N VAL A 459 -18.87 -10.58 -12.58
CA VAL A 459 -19.70 -9.37 -12.69
C VAL A 459 -18.77 -8.29 -13.18
N SER A 460 -18.69 -8.14 -14.50
CA SER A 460 -17.84 -7.16 -15.16
C SER A 460 -18.16 -7.12 -16.65
N VAL A 461 -17.42 -6.32 -17.40
CA VAL A 461 -17.50 -6.30 -18.86
C VAL A 461 -16.89 -7.55 -19.42
N ARG A 462 -17.49 -8.02 -20.52
CA ARG A 462 -16.92 -9.00 -21.41
C ARG A 462 -16.49 -8.29 -22.69
N ASP A 463 -15.24 -8.43 -23.10
CA ASP A 463 -14.70 -7.75 -24.29
C ASP A 463 -15.55 -8.00 -25.56
N GLU A 464 -16.16 -9.18 -25.72
CA GLU A 464 -17.09 -9.46 -26.83
C GLU A 464 -18.31 -8.53 -26.84
N TYR A 465 -18.90 -8.24 -25.67
CA TYR A 465 -20.02 -7.31 -25.54
C TYR A 465 -19.55 -5.86 -25.61
N ALA A 466 -18.38 -5.57 -25.04
CA ALA A 466 -17.75 -4.26 -25.11
C ALA A 466 -17.44 -3.87 -26.55
N ALA A 467 -17.00 -4.83 -27.37
CA ALA A 467 -16.69 -4.61 -28.77
C ALA A 467 -17.91 -4.14 -29.55
N GLN A 468 -19.07 -4.78 -29.36
CA GLN A 468 -20.33 -4.33 -29.97
C GLN A 468 -20.66 -2.91 -29.51
N PHE A 469 -20.72 -2.67 -28.20
CA PHE A 469 -21.11 -1.39 -27.62
C PHE A 469 -20.18 -0.23 -28.04
N MET A 470 -18.86 -0.41 -27.94
CA MET A 470 -17.88 0.60 -28.35
C MET A 470 -17.89 0.85 -29.86
N LEU A 471 -18.11 -0.18 -30.66
CA LEU A 471 -18.23 -0.02 -32.11
C LEU A 471 -19.51 0.71 -32.50
N ASP A 472 -20.64 0.45 -31.84
CA ASP A 472 -21.88 1.21 -32.01
C ASP A 472 -21.66 2.70 -31.73
N GLY A 473 -21.01 3.01 -30.59
CA GLY A 473 -20.59 4.38 -30.27
C GLY A 473 -19.72 4.99 -31.36
N ALA A 474 -18.65 4.31 -31.77
CA ALA A 474 -17.71 4.81 -32.78
C ALA A 474 -18.37 5.08 -34.14
N LEU A 475 -19.26 4.18 -34.58
CA LEU A 475 -19.99 4.27 -35.85
C LEU A 475 -21.08 5.35 -35.85
N SER A 476 -21.60 5.73 -34.68
CA SER A 476 -22.51 6.88 -34.56
C SER A 476 -21.84 8.21 -34.94
N VAL A 477 -20.52 8.27 -34.84
CA VAL A 477 -19.70 9.45 -35.20
C VAL A 477 -19.19 9.34 -36.63
N SER A 478 -18.54 8.23 -37.00
CA SER A 478 -17.99 8.03 -38.34
C SER A 478 -17.77 6.55 -38.67
N LYS A 479 -17.84 6.20 -39.96
CA LYS A 479 -17.44 4.89 -40.48
C LYS A 479 -15.92 4.71 -40.53
N LYS A 480 -15.13 5.79 -40.41
CA LYS A 480 -13.66 5.73 -40.43
C LYS A 480 -13.10 5.40 -39.04
N VAL A 481 -13.38 4.20 -38.58
CA VAL A 481 -12.99 3.72 -37.24
C VAL A 481 -11.57 3.16 -37.28
N GLY A 482 -10.73 3.56 -36.33
CA GLY A 482 -9.41 2.99 -36.08
C GLY A 482 -9.30 2.40 -34.68
N PHE A 483 -8.40 1.45 -34.48
CA PHE A 483 -8.18 0.81 -33.19
C PHE A 483 -6.79 1.17 -32.65
N LEU A 484 -6.70 1.48 -31.36
CA LEU A 484 -5.43 1.63 -30.64
C LEU A 484 -5.43 0.69 -29.44
N LEU A 485 -4.67 -0.42 -29.54
CA LEU A 485 -4.81 -1.58 -28.64
C LEU A 485 -3.48 -1.91 -27.96
N VAL A 486 -3.55 -2.22 -26.66
CA VAL A 486 -2.39 -2.73 -25.92
C VAL A 486 -2.00 -4.14 -26.40
N ASN A 487 -0.71 -4.40 -26.56
CA ASN A 487 -0.16 -5.65 -27.07
C ASN A 487 -0.05 -6.72 -25.96
N ASN A 488 -1.20 -7.22 -25.49
CA ASN A 488 -1.28 -8.30 -24.51
C ASN A 488 -2.62 -9.07 -24.65
N GLY A 489 -2.87 -10.05 -23.78
CA GLY A 489 -4.10 -10.87 -23.81
C GLY A 489 -5.41 -10.07 -23.82
N TRP A 490 -5.46 -8.90 -23.17
CA TRP A 490 -6.64 -8.04 -23.17
C TRP A 490 -6.86 -7.34 -24.52
N GLY A 491 -5.81 -6.77 -25.10
CA GLY A 491 -5.94 -6.14 -26.41
C GLY A 491 -6.17 -7.14 -27.55
N ARG A 492 -5.65 -8.38 -27.43
CA ARG A 492 -5.97 -9.47 -28.38
C ARG A 492 -7.44 -9.89 -28.31
N SER A 493 -7.99 -10.04 -27.11
CA SER A 493 -9.41 -10.32 -26.90
C SER A 493 -10.32 -9.21 -27.47
N ASN A 494 -9.97 -7.94 -27.26
CA ASN A 494 -10.68 -6.81 -27.88
C ASN A 494 -10.56 -6.80 -29.42
N PHE A 495 -9.37 -7.05 -29.96
CA PHE A 495 -9.17 -7.11 -31.42
C PHE A 495 -10.04 -8.18 -32.08
N GLU A 496 -10.13 -9.36 -31.46
CA GLU A 496 -10.99 -10.44 -31.94
C GLU A 496 -12.46 -10.03 -31.95
N GLY A 497 -12.97 -9.51 -30.82
CA GLY A 497 -14.35 -9.03 -30.70
C GLY A 497 -14.67 -7.92 -31.71
N LEU A 498 -13.85 -6.89 -31.77
CA LEU A 498 -14.04 -5.75 -32.67
C LEU A 498 -13.99 -6.16 -34.14
N THR A 499 -13.04 -7.03 -34.52
CA THR A 499 -12.92 -7.51 -35.90
C THR A 499 -14.12 -8.39 -36.28
N LYS A 500 -14.62 -9.21 -35.35
CA LYS A 500 -15.82 -10.04 -35.56
C LYS A 500 -17.04 -9.14 -35.79
N GLU A 501 -17.26 -8.13 -34.95
CA GLU A 501 -18.40 -7.22 -35.08
C GLU A 501 -18.31 -6.32 -36.33
N MET A 502 -17.12 -5.84 -36.69
CA MET A 502 -16.89 -5.15 -37.96
C MET A 502 -17.26 -6.03 -39.16
N LYS A 503 -16.79 -7.29 -39.18
CA LYS A 503 -17.11 -8.25 -40.25
C LYS A 503 -18.60 -8.54 -40.36
N ARG A 504 -19.31 -8.71 -39.23
CA ARG A 504 -20.77 -8.88 -39.22
C ARG A 504 -21.50 -7.71 -39.88
N ARG A 505 -20.94 -6.51 -39.80
CA ARG A 505 -21.48 -5.27 -40.39
C ARG A 505 -20.93 -4.97 -41.79
N THR A 506 -20.15 -5.88 -42.37
CA THR A 506 -19.46 -5.68 -43.66
C THR A 506 -18.54 -4.45 -43.66
N LEU A 507 -17.88 -4.21 -42.53
CA LEU A 507 -16.93 -3.12 -42.31
C LEU A 507 -15.53 -3.67 -41.99
N ALA A 508 -14.53 -2.80 -42.11
CA ALA A 508 -13.16 -3.06 -41.67
C ALA A 508 -12.59 -1.80 -41.00
N PRO A 509 -11.69 -1.92 -40.01
CA PRO A 509 -11.04 -0.75 -39.44
C PRO A 509 -10.16 -0.08 -40.49
N VAL A 510 -10.16 1.26 -40.49
CA VAL A 510 -9.28 2.06 -41.36
C VAL A 510 -7.82 1.78 -41.05
N HIS A 511 -7.50 1.65 -39.77
CA HIS A 511 -6.15 1.33 -39.30
C HIS A 511 -6.19 0.72 -37.91
N VAL A 512 -5.22 -0.14 -37.61
CA VAL A 512 -5.05 -0.75 -36.28
C VAL A 512 -3.62 -0.49 -35.82
N GLU A 513 -3.49 0.19 -34.69
CA GLU A 513 -2.23 0.45 -34.02
C GLU A 513 -2.11 -0.37 -32.74
N TRP A 514 -0.90 -0.87 -32.49
CA TRP A 514 -0.56 -1.63 -31.29
C TRP A 514 0.49 -0.89 -30.47
N PHE A 515 0.39 -0.98 -29.15
CA PHE A 515 1.40 -0.43 -28.23
C PHE A 515 1.72 -1.41 -27.11
N ASP A 516 2.95 -1.39 -26.63
CA ASP A 516 3.35 -2.23 -25.52
C ASP A 516 2.98 -1.58 -24.17
N TRP A 517 2.80 -2.41 -23.15
CA TRP A 517 2.57 -1.91 -21.80
C TRP A 517 3.79 -1.10 -21.32
N GLY A 518 3.57 0.08 -20.75
CA GLY A 518 4.63 1.02 -20.40
C GLY A 518 5.13 1.88 -21.56
N GLU A 519 4.46 1.86 -22.72
CA GLU A 519 4.82 2.66 -23.90
C GLU A 519 5.06 4.13 -23.52
N LYS A 520 6.22 4.63 -23.91
CA LYS A 520 6.65 6.01 -23.63
C LYS A 520 6.34 6.93 -24.80
N ASN A 521 6.34 6.43 -26.03
CA ASN A 521 6.15 7.25 -27.22
C ASN A 521 4.85 6.91 -27.96
N MET A 522 3.79 7.64 -27.64
CA MET A 522 2.50 7.55 -28.35
C MET A 522 2.43 8.42 -29.61
N GLY A 523 3.41 9.29 -29.86
CA GLY A 523 3.33 10.30 -30.93
C GLY A 523 3.20 9.69 -32.32
N ASN A 524 4.03 8.71 -32.64
CA ASN A 524 4.00 8.04 -33.94
C ASN A 524 2.70 7.24 -34.15
N LYS A 525 2.19 6.59 -33.11
CA LYS A 525 0.95 5.80 -33.18
C LYS A 525 -0.26 6.69 -33.47
N VAL A 526 -0.35 7.82 -32.75
CA VAL A 526 -1.39 8.84 -33.00
C VAL A 526 -1.25 9.42 -34.41
N LYS A 527 -0.03 9.77 -34.82
CA LYS A 527 0.23 10.29 -36.17
C LYS A 527 -0.24 9.31 -37.25
N ASN A 528 0.04 8.02 -37.10
CA ASN A 528 -0.38 7.01 -38.06
C ASN A 528 -1.90 6.93 -38.18
N LEU A 529 -2.63 6.90 -37.05
CA LEU A 529 -4.10 6.89 -37.05
C LEU A 529 -4.67 8.12 -37.78
N VAL A 530 -4.19 9.31 -37.45
CA VAL A 530 -4.66 10.56 -38.08
C VAL A 530 -4.31 10.61 -39.58
N GLN A 531 -3.08 10.25 -39.96
CA GLN A 531 -2.64 10.26 -41.36
C GLN A 531 -3.38 9.23 -42.23
N LYS A 532 -3.86 8.13 -41.64
CA LYS A 532 -4.71 7.14 -42.32
C LYS A 532 -6.17 7.60 -42.44
N GLY A 533 -6.52 8.75 -41.86
CA GLY A 533 -7.86 9.33 -41.95
C GLY A 533 -8.86 8.73 -40.97
N VAL A 534 -8.40 8.20 -39.83
CA VAL A 534 -9.29 7.77 -38.74
C VAL A 534 -10.02 8.98 -38.16
N GLU A 535 -11.33 8.86 -37.95
CA GLU A 535 -12.18 9.91 -37.38
C GLU A 535 -12.80 9.50 -36.03
N SER A 536 -12.89 8.20 -35.75
CA SER A 536 -13.25 7.64 -34.44
C SER A 536 -12.22 6.59 -34.02
N ILE A 537 -11.69 6.67 -32.79
CA ILE A 537 -10.71 5.73 -32.25
C ILE A 537 -11.35 4.89 -31.15
N ILE A 538 -11.27 3.57 -31.26
CA ILE A 538 -11.52 2.68 -30.12
C ILE A 538 -10.19 2.43 -29.40
N PHE A 539 -10.11 2.84 -28.14
CA PHE A 539 -8.90 2.76 -27.33
C PHE A 539 -9.02 1.69 -26.25
N VAL A 540 -8.04 0.77 -26.22
CA VAL A 540 -7.92 -0.29 -25.21
C VAL A 540 -6.55 -0.17 -24.57
N GLY A 541 -6.50 0.49 -23.41
CA GLY A 541 -5.28 0.77 -22.68
C GLY A 541 -5.51 1.24 -21.26
N ASN A 542 -4.41 1.33 -20.49
CA ASN A 542 -4.43 1.78 -19.11
C ASN A 542 -4.05 3.25 -18.98
N ALA A 543 -4.28 3.81 -17.80
CA ALA A 543 -4.08 5.22 -17.50
C ALA A 543 -2.71 5.80 -17.93
N VAL A 544 -1.62 5.07 -17.72
CA VAL A 544 -0.25 5.54 -18.00
C VAL A 544 -0.02 5.75 -19.51
N GLU A 545 -0.57 4.87 -20.33
CA GLU A 545 -0.52 4.98 -21.79
C GLU A 545 -1.59 5.95 -22.31
N GLY A 546 -2.78 5.90 -21.71
CA GLY A 546 -3.90 6.79 -21.99
C GLY A 546 -3.54 8.27 -21.84
N GLU A 547 -2.84 8.64 -20.76
CA GLU A 547 -2.35 10.01 -20.51
C GLU A 547 -1.51 10.50 -21.70
N LYS A 548 -0.50 9.71 -22.09
CA LYS A 548 0.36 10.07 -23.23
C LYS A 548 -0.41 10.11 -24.54
N PHE A 549 -1.35 9.18 -24.74
CA PHE A 549 -2.18 9.12 -25.92
C PHE A 549 -3.03 10.39 -26.09
N VAL A 550 -3.80 10.78 -25.07
CA VAL A 550 -4.66 11.97 -25.16
C VAL A 550 -3.85 13.26 -25.31
N TYR A 551 -2.67 13.34 -24.67
CA TYR A 551 -1.76 14.49 -24.86
C TYR A 551 -1.23 14.61 -26.29
N GLN A 552 -0.96 13.50 -26.97
CA GLN A 552 -0.53 13.56 -28.38
C GLN A 552 -1.71 13.84 -29.31
N LEU A 553 -2.90 13.31 -28.99
CA LEU A 553 -4.10 13.52 -29.78
C LEU A 553 -4.58 14.98 -29.72
N ALA A 554 -4.51 15.61 -28.54
CA ALA A 554 -4.89 17.01 -28.31
C ALA A 554 -4.07 18.03 -29.12
N LYS A 555 -2.96 17.63 -29.76
CA LYS A 555 -2.15 18.51 -30.62
C LYS A 555 -2.74 18.72 -32.01
N TYR A 556 -3.73 17.90 -32.40
CA TYR A 556 -4.39 18.03 -33.69
C TYR A 556 -5.59 18.98 -33.56
N PRO A 557 -5.85 19.84 -34.56
CA PRO A 557 -6.93 20.84 -34.48
C PRO A 557 -8.32 20.21 -34.43
N ASN A 558 -8.51 19.07 -35.10
CA ASN A 558 -9.74 18.27 -35.11
C ASN A 558 -9.38 16.83 -34.71
N PRO A 559 -9.15 16.56 -33.42
CA PRO A 559 -8.78 15.22 -32.98
C PRO A 559 -9.94 14.24 -33.20
N PRO A 560 -9.69 13.00 -33.65
CA PRO A 560 -10.68 11.93 -33.67
C PRO A 560 -11.37 11.73 -32.31
N VAL A 561 -12.68 11.41 -32.34
CA VAL A 561 -13.43 11.08 -31.11
C VAL A 561 -12.94 9.75 -30.56
N VAL A 562 -12.74 9.65 -29.24
CA VAL A 562 -12.20 8.46 -28.59
C VAL A 562 -13.29 7.74 -27.82
N PHE A 563 -13.48 6.46 -28.13
CA PHE A 563 -14.28 5.50 -27.38
C PHE A 563 -13.33 4.57 -26.63
N SER A 564 -13.11 4.88 -25.37
CA SER A 564 -12.18 4.15 -24.51
C SER A 564 -12.89 3.04 -23.77
N HIS A 565 -12.24 1.87 -23.72
CA HIS A 565 -12.51 0.90 -22.67
C HIS A 565 -12.12 1.51 -21.31
N TRP A 566 -12.58 0.95 -20.21
CA TRP A 566 -12.40 1.48 -18.85
C TRP A 566 -10.99 1.40 -18.23
N GLY A 567 -9.96 0.93 -18.93
CA GLY A 567 -8.62 0.72 -18.33
C GLY A 567 -7.94 2.02 -17.85
N ILE A 568 -8.40 3.17 -18.35
CA ILE A 568 -7.96 4.50 -17.91
C ILE A 568 -8.57 4.96 -16.58
N THR A 569 -9.61 4.27 -16.10
CA THR A 569 -10.31 4.61 -14.85
C THR A 569 -9.56 4.10 -13.63
N GLY A 570 -9.96 4.57 -12.44
CA GLY A 570 -9.33 4.17 -11.16
C GLY A 570 -7.86 4.58 -11.07
N SER A 571 -7.55 5.80 -11.50
CA SER A 571 -6.21 6.36 -11.47
C SER A 571 -6.27 7.89 -11.42
N GLU A 572 -5.10 8.53 -11.37
CA GLU A 572 -4.95 9.99 -11.49
C GLU A 572 -5.07 10.50 -12.94
N PHE A 573 -5.48 9.65 -13.90
CA PHE A 573 -5.54 9.96 -15.34
C PHE A 573 -6.24 11.29 -15.63
N ALA A 574 -7.44 11.49 -15.07
CA ALA A 574 -8.25 12.67 -15.34
C ALA A 574 -7.57 13.96 -14.90
N ARG A 575 -7.03 13.96 -13.67
CA ARG A 575 -6.29 15.09 -13.12
C ARG A 575 -5.01 15.37 -13.89
N ARG A 576 -4.28 14.32 -14.28
CA ARG A 576 -3.02 14.47 -15.04
C ARG A 576 -3.24 14.88 -16.49
N SER A 577 -4.41 14.61 -17.05
CA SER A 577 -4.74 14.86 -18.46
C SER A 577 -5.71 16.03 -18.64
N GLU A 578 -6.01 16.80 -17.59
CA GLU A 578 -7.07 17.82 -17.59
C GLU A 578 -6.97 18.78 -18.78
N SER A 579 -5.76 19.25 -19.11
CA SER A 579 -5.55 20.16 -20.24
C SER A 579 -5.84 19.51 -21.60
N ALA A 580 -5.44 18.25 -21.78
CA ALA A 580 -5.67 17.50 -23.01
C ALA A 580 -7.15 17.10 -23.17
N LEU A 581 -7.83 16.77 -22.07
CA LEU A 581 -9.24 16.37 -22.06
C LEU A 581 -10.19 17.50 -22.51
N ARG A 582 -9.76 18.76 -22.45
CA ARG A 582 -10.53 19.90 -23.01
C ARG A 582 -10.55 19.90 -24.54
N ALA A 583 -9.57 19.28 -25.18
CA ALA A 583 -9.42 19.23 -26.64
C ALA A 583 -9.90 17.91 -27.25
N VAL A 584 -10.02 16.84 -26.45
CA VAL A 584 -10.36 15.49 -26.91
C VAL A 584 -11.75 15.09 -26.42
N ASP A 585 -12.66 14.78 -27.34
CA ASP A 585 -13.92 14.09 -27.01
C ASP A 585 -13.60 12.64 -26.62
N LEU A 586 -13.49 12.38 -25.32
CA LEU A 586 -13.20 11.08 -24.73
C LEU A 586 -14.44 10.54 -24.02
N ARG A 587 -14.95 9.42 -24.54
CA ARG A 587 -16.08 8.67 -23.98
C ARG A 587 -15.57 7.36 -23.44
N VAL A 588 -15.88 7.06 -22.19
CA VAL A 588 -15.37 5.90 -21.47
C VAL A 588 -16.51 4.95 -21.17
N LEU A 589 -16.37 3.70 -21.57
CA LEU A 589 -17.31 2.64 -21.20
C LEU A 589 -17.35 2.51 -19.67
N GLN A 590 -18.54 2.56 -19.08
CA GLN A 590 -18.82 2.28 -17.67
C GLN A 590 -20.02 1.33 -17.52
N THR A 591 -20.19 0.78 -16.33
CA THR A 591 -21.34 -0.06 -15.94
C THR A 591 -22.09 0.49 -14.72
N PHE A 592 -21.48 1.42 -13.98
CA PHE A 592 -22.03 1.92 -12.73
C PHE A 592 -21.44 3.27 -12.38
N THR A 593 -22.23 4.11 -11.72
CA THR A 593 -21.78 5.37 -11.12
C THR A 593 -22.52 5.62 -9.81
N PHE A 594 -21.87 6.30 -8.86
CA PHE A 594 -22.56 6.91 -7.71
C PHE A 594 -23.07 8.32 -8.05
N VAL A 595 -22.45 8.99 -9.01
CA VAL A 595 -22.79 10.35 -9.41
C VAL A 595 -24.15 10.33 -10.09
N GLU A 596 -25.08 11.17 -9.61
CA GLU A 596 -26.46 11.29 -10.11
C GLU A 596 -27.28 9.99 -10.02
N ASN A 597 -26.79 8.97 -9.31
CA ASN A 597 -27.50 7.71 -9.11
C ASN A 597 -28.47 7.83 -7.93
N ASN A 598 -29.77 7.72 -8.22
CA ASN A 598 -30.82 7.93 -7.25
C ASN A 598 -31.42 6.66 -6.64
N THR A 599 -30.90 5.48 -6.98
CA THR A 599 -31.43 4.22 -6.41
C THR A 599 -31.25 4.18 -4.89
N PRO A 600 -32.22 3.61 -4.14
CA PRO A 600 -32.10 3.47 -2.69
C PRO A 600 -30.83 2.74 -2.25
N GLU A 601 -30.43 1.71 -3.00
CA GLU A 601 -29.24 0.90 -2.76
C GLU A 601 -27.96 1.73 -2.90
N ALA A 602 -27.84 2.52 -3.97
CA ALA A 602 -26.69 3.39 -4.19
C ALA A 602 -26.59 4.49 -3.12
N LYS A 603 -27.72 5.12 -2.75
CA LYS A 603 -27.76 6.14 -1.70
C LYS A 603 -27.35 5.59 -0.33
N THR A 604 -27.78 4.38 -0.01
CA THR A 604 -27.43 3.73 1.26
C THR A 604 -25.94 3.40 1.29
N LEU A 605 -25.43 2.76 0.23
CA LEU A 605 -24.04 2.37 0.18
C LEU A 605 -23.09 3.57 0.14
N VAL A 606 -23.44 4.65 -0.57
CA VAL A 606 -22.56 5.82 -0.67
C VAL A 606 -22.39 6.55 0.67
N GLN A 607 -23.45 6.61 1.48
CA GLN A 607 -23.36 7.15 2.85
C GLN A 607 -22.41 6.31 3.73
N ARG A 608 -22.47 4.98 3.60
CA ARG A 608 -21.54 4.07 4.29
C ARG A 608 -20.12 4.25 3.78
N TYR A 609 -19.94 4.39 2.47
CA TYR A 609 -18.66 4.65 1.84
C TYR A 609 -18.04 5.94 2.39
N HIS A 610 -18.78 7.04 2.40
CA HIS A 610 -18.33 8.33 2.97
C HIS A 610 -17.92 8.20 4.43
N ARG A 611 -18.77 7.53 5.24
CA ARG A 611 -18.48 7.31 6.65
C ARG A 611 -17.20 6.52 6.86
N ARG A 612 -16.95 5.48 6.06
CA ARG A 612 -15.81 4.58 6.24
C ARG A 612 -14.51 5.12 5.66
N TYR A 613 -14.56 5.68 4.46
CA TYR A 613 -13.37 6.06 3.70
C TYR A 613 -13.09 7.56 3.73
N GLY A 614 -13.94 8.36 4.40
CA GLY A 614 -13.70 9.79 4.60
C GLY A 614 -13.93 10.65 3.36
N THR A 615 -14.61 10.12 2.35
CA THR A 615 -15.04 10.89 1.18
C THR A 615 -16.26 11.73 1.49
N LYS A 616 -16.49 12.82 0.75
CA LYS A 616 -17.57 13.78 1.03
C LYS A 616 -18.62 13.85 -0.06
N LYS A 617 -18.23 13.52 -1.29
CA LYS A 617 -19.08 13.57 -2.48
C LYS A 617 -18.93 12.29 -3.28
N GLU A 618 -19.96 11.93 -4.03
CA GLU A 618 -20.00 10.78 -4.95
C GLU A 618 -18.85 10.85 -5.95
N SER A 619 -18.50 12.05 -6.41
CA SER A 619 -17.39 12.33 -7.32
C SER A 619 -16.00 12.00 -6.75
N ASP A 620 -15.87 11.90 -5.42
CA ASP A 620 -14.61 11.53 -4.75
C ASP A 620 -14.34 10.01 -4.84
N ILE A 621 -15.33 9.22 -5.29
CA ILE A 621 -15.24 7.77 -5.38
C ILE A 621 -14.65 7.37 -6.73
N TYR A 622 -13.37 7.00 -6.69
CA TYR A 622 -12.66 6.49 -7.85
C TYR A 622 -13.16 5.11 -8.26
N ALA A 623 -13.31 4.90 -9.58
CA ALA A 623 -13.68 3.62 -10.19
C ALA A 623 -14.89 2.94 -9.52
N PRO A 624 -16.06 3.60 -9.53
CA PRO A 624 -17.23 3.12 -8.81
C PRO A 624 -17.70 1.73 -9.28
N SER A 625 -17.48 1.37 -10.56
CA SER A 625 -17.74 0.02 -11.08
C SER A 625 -16.98 -1.08 -10.33
N GLY A 626 -15.69 -0.87 -10.00
CA GLY A 626 -14.90 -1.87 -9.27
C GLY A 626 -15.47 -2.13 -7.87
N THR A 627 -15.93 -1.07 -7.19
CA THR A 627 -16.62 -1.17 -5.91
C THR A 627 -17.96 -1.89 -6.05
N ALA A 628 -18.79 -1.51 -7.02
CA ALA A 628 -20.12 -2.08 -7.22
C ALA A 628 -20.08 -3.56 -7.58
N HIS A 629 -19.22 -3.95 -8.51
CA HIS A 629 -19.10 -5.33 -8.96
C HIS A 629 -18.62 -6.25 -7.84
N ALA A 630 -17.59 -5.83 -7.09
CA ALA A 630 -17.04 -6.63 -6.01
C ALA A 630 -18.02 -6.75 -4.83
N TYR A 631 -18.79 -5.69 -4.56
CA TYR A 631 -19.87 -5.69 -3.58
C TYR A 631 -20.96 -6.70 -3.92
N ASP A 632 -21.48 -6.67 -5.15
CA ASP A 632 -22.51 -7.60 -5.61
C ASP A 632 -21.98 -9.05 -5.63
N LEU A 633 -20.77 -9.28 -6.13
CA LEU A 633 -20.13 -10.61 -6.14
C LEU A 633 -19.97 -11.20 -4.73
N MET A 634 -19.56 -10.39 -3.75
CA MET A 634 -19.38 -10.85 -2.37
C MET A 634 -20.71 -11.28 -1.73
N HIS A 635 -21.78 -10.53 -1.98
CA HIS A 635 -23.12 -10.92 -1.53
C HIS A 635 -23.64 -12.19 -2.23
N MET A 636 -23.44 -12.31 -3.55
CA MET A 636 -23.78 -13.54 -4.29
C MET A 636 -22.99 -14.75 -3.76
N LEU A 637 -21.70 -14.58 -3.44
CA LEU A 637 -20.86 -15.60 -2.84
C LEU A 637 -21.41 -16.04 -1.48
N ALA A 638 -21.76 -15.10 -0.60
CA ALA A 638 -22.32 -15.40 0.71
C ALA A 638 -23.63 -16.20 0.59
N ILE A 639 -24.55 -15.75 -0.29
CA ILE A 639 -25.81 -16.46 -0.55
C ILE A 639 -25.57 -17.90 -1.05
N ALA A 640 -24.62 -18.07 -1.98
CA ALA A 640 -24.29 -19.39 -2.51
C ALA A 640 -23.65 -20.31 -1.46
N ALA A 641 -22.78 -19.77 -0.59
CA ALA A 641 -22.17 -20.51 0.51
C ALA A 641 -23.20 -20.97 1.55
N GLU A 642 -24.13 -20.09 1.93
CA GLU A 642 -25.24 -20.44 2.82
C GLU A 642 -26.11 -21.55 2.23
N LYS A 643 -26.47 -21.45 0.95
CA LYS A 643 -27.24 -22.49 0.25
C LYS A 643 -26.49 -23.81 0.15
N ALA A 644 -25.16 -23.76 -0.01
CA ALA A 644 -24.32 -24.94 -0.05
C ALA A 644 -24.20 -25.61 1.33
N GLY A 645 -24.42 -24.85 2.42
CA GLY A 645 -24.20 -25.32 3.79
C GLY A 645 -22.74 -25.72 4.07
N SER A 646 -21.80 -25.21 3.28
CA SER A 646 -20.40 -25.64 3.27
C SER A 646 -19.46 -24.55 2.77
N ALA A 647 -18.24 -24.52 3.33
CA ALA A 647 -17.14 -23.67 2.88
C ALA A 647 -16.39 -24.28 1.68
N ASP A 648 -16.74 -25.48 1.24
CA ASP A 648 -16.13 -26.13 0.07
C ASP A 648 -16.43 -25.36 -1.23
N MET A 649 -15.37 -24.86 -1.87
CA MET A 649 -15.49 -24.05 -3.09
C MET A 649 -16.21 -24.76 -4.24
N SER A 650 -16.13 -26.10 -4.33
CA SER A 650 -16.85 -26.85 -5.37
C SER A 650 -18.36 -26.92 -5.10
N ALA A 651 -18.79 -26.95 -3.85
CA ALA A 651 -20.19 -26.85 -3.46
C ALA A 651 -20.74 -25.44 -3.71
N ILE A 652 -19.98 -24.41 -3.31
CA ILE A 652 -20.34 -23.00 -3.53
C ILE A 652 -20.45 -22.70 -5.03
N GLN A 653 -19.50 -23.18 -5.84
CA GLN A 653 -19.50 -23.04 -7.30
C GLN A 653 -20.80 -23.56 -7.92
N LYS A 654 -21.31 -24.70 -7.45
CA LYS A 654 -22.58 -25.26 -7.94
C LYS A 654 -23.77 -24.39 -7.56
N GLU A 655 -23.82 -23.87 -6.34
CA GLU A 655 -24.93 -23.01 -5.89
C GLU A 655 -24.93 -21.64 -6.58
N LEU A 656 -23.76 -21.10 -6.95
CA LEU A 656 -23.69 -19.90 -7.79
C LEU A 656 -24.42 -20.08 -9.14
N THR A 657 -24.28 -21.25 -9.78
CA THR A 657 -24.99 -21.55 -11.05
C THR A 657 -26.50 -21.74 -10.90
N LYS A 658 -27.00 -21.85 -9.67
CA LYS A 658 -28.44 -22.03 -9.35
C LYS A 658 -29.06 -20.75 -8.79
N LEU A 659 -28.32 -19.65 -8.75
CA LEU A 659 -28.81 -18.39 -8.21
C LEU A 659 -29.91 -17.84 -9.13
N ASP A 660 -31.17 -17.88 -8.69
CA ASP A 660 -32.30 -17.41 -9.50
C ASP A 660 -32.40 -15.88 -9.52
N ARG A 661 -32.37 -15.23 -8.35
CA ARG A 661 -32.48 -13.77 -8.24
C ARG A 661 -31.56 -13.21 -7.19
N TYR A 662 -31.04 -12.02 -7.46
CA TYR A 662 -30.33 -11.19 -6.49
C TYR A 662 -30.58 -9.71 -6.81
N ASN A 663 -31.05 -8.95 -5.82
CA ASN A 663 -31.21 -7.50 -5.95
C ASN A 663 -29.89 -6.86 -5.52
N GLY A 664 -29.02 -6.57 -6.49
CA GLY A 664 -27.73 -5.97 -6.24
C GLY A 664 -27.75 -4.46 -6.36
N LEU A 665 -26.59 -3.87 -6.06
CA LEU A 665 -26.33 -2.45 -6.20
C LEU A 665 -26.39 -2.00 -7.67
N LEU A 666 -25.84 -2.81 -8.59
CA LEU A 666 -25.78 -2.47 -10.00
C LEU A 666 -27.15 -2.64 -10.66
N LYS A 667 -27.81 -3.77 -10.40
CA LYS A 667 -29.13 -4.10 -10.95
C LYS A 667 -29.83 -5.22 -10.19
N GLN A 668 -31.06 -5.49 -10.60
CA GLN A 668 -31.77 -6.73 -10.26
C GLN A 668 -31.33 -7.85 -11.19
N TYR A 669 -30.53 -8.78 -10.67
CA TYR A 669 -30.05 -9.93 -11.41
C TYR A 669 -31.12 -11.02 -11.46
N ARG A 670 -31.31 -11.58 -12.66
CA ARG A 670 -32.14 -12.78 -12.91
C ARG A 670 -31.26 -13.80 -13.59
N SER A 671 -31.05 -14.93 -12.92
CA SER A 671 -30.10 -15.98 -13.31
C SER A 671 -28.73 -15.37 -13.70
N PRO A 672 -28.05 -14.64 -12.79
CA PRO A 672 -26.77 -14.00 -13.08
C PRO A 672 -25.74 -14.98 -13.65
N PHE A 673 -25.81 -16.24 -13.21
CA PHE A 673 -24.96 -17.30 -13.68
C PHE A 673 -25.80 -18.52 -14.03
N ASP A 674 -25.40 -19.22 -15.09
CA ASP A 674 -25.98 -20.48 -15.56
C ASP A 674 -24.86 -21.36 -16.14
N ARG A 675 -25.15 -22.63 -16.42
CA ARG A 675 -24.20 -23.57 -17.01
C ARG A 675 -23.75 -23.06 -18.39
N GLY A 676 -22.46 -22.76 -18.52
CA GLY A 676 -21.89 -22.18 -19.74
C GLY A 676 -22.06 -20.66 -19.87
N LYS A 677 -22.70 -20.00 -18.89
CA LYS A 677 -22.84 -18.55 -18.82
C LYS A 677 -22.47 -18.06 -17.42
N GLN A 678 -21.20 -17.68 -17.22
CA GLN A 678 -20.73 -17.15 -15.93
C GLN A 678 -20.41 -15.65 -15.99
N ASP A 679 -20.96 -14.97 -17.01
CA ASP A 679 -20.99 -13.52 -17.12
C ASP A 679 -22.38 -13.02 -16.71
N ALA A 680 -22.45 -12.21 -15.66
CA ALA A 680 -23.70 -11.65 -15.14
C ALA A 680 -24.17 -10.38 -15.87
N LEU A 681 -23.26 -9.70 -16.57
CA LEU A 681 -23.55 -8.47 -17.32
C LEU A 681 -23.68 -8.74 -18.82
N THR A 682 -24.51 -7.93 -19.48
CA THR A 682 -24.67 -7.87 -20.93
C THR A 682 -24.35 -6.45 -21.41
N SER A 683 -24.35 -6.23 -22.73
CA SER A 683 -24.15 -4.89 -23.30
C SER A 683 -25.23 -3.87 -22.92
N GLU A 684 -26.40 -4.32 -22.46
CA GLU A 684 -27.48 -3.45 -21.97
C GLU A 684 -27.15 -2.78 -20.63
N ASP A 685 -26.17 -3.33 -19.90
CA ASP A 685 -25.70 -2.75 -18.63
C ASP A 685 -24.59 -1.69 -18.84
N TYR A 686 -24.23 -1.40 -20.09
CA TYR A 686 -23.10 -0.53 -20.42
C TYR A 686 -23.59 0.86 -20.80
N LEU A 687 -22.84 1.87 -20.38
CA LEU A 687 -23.09 3.27 -20.70
C LEU A 687 -21.76 3.97 -21.05
N PHE A 688 -21.83 5.07 -21.79
CA PHE A 688 -20.67 5.95 -21.93
C PHE A 688 -20.70 7.04 -20.87
N ALA A 689 -19.52 7.37 -20.36
CA ALA A 689 -19.30 8.49 -19.47
C ALA A 689 -18.18 9.40 -19.99
N HIS A 690 -18.23 10.68 -19.63
CA HIS A 690 -17.15 11.63 -19.91
C HIS A 690 -16.52 12.13 -18.62
N TYR A 691 -15.26 12.57 -18.71
CA TYR A 691 -14.61 13.23 -17.58
C TYR A 691 -15.07 14.68 -17.45
N LYS A 692 -15.54 15.05 -16.26
CA LYS A 692 -15.84 16.42 -15.85
C LYS A 692 -15.32 16.63 -14.44
N ASP A 693 -14.52 17.67 -14.24
CA ASP A 693 -13.90 18.02 -12.96
C ASP A 693 -13.14 16.85 -12.29
N GLY A 694 -12.55 15.96 -13.11
CA GLY A 694 -11.78 14.80 -12.65
C GLY A 694 -12.58 13.51 -12.44
N SER A 695 -13.92 13.57 -12.52
CA SER A 695 -14.82 12.42 -12.28
C SER A 695 -15.61 12.05 -13.54
N LEU A 696 -16.11 10.81 -13.59
CA LEU A 696 -16.89 10.32 -14.73
C LEU A 696 -18.38 10.59 -14.52
N TYR A 697 -19.01 11.24 -15.49
CA TYR A 697 -20.44 11.51 -15.55
C TYR A 697 -21.04 10.76 -16.74
N PRO A 698 -22.16 10.04 -16.58
CA PRO A 698 -22.88 9.43 -17.69
C PRO A 698 -23.24 10.46 -18.77
N LEU A 699 -23.24 10.05 -20.04
CA LEU A 699 -23.75 10.90 -21.12
C LEU A 699 -25.27 11.07 -20.97
N GLU A 700 -25.78 12.26 -21.31
CA GLU A 700 -27.22 12.57 -21.21
C GLU A 700 -28.09 11.67 -22.09
N SER A 701 -27.55 11.15 -23.21
CA SER A 701 -28.23 10.20 -24.09
C SER A 701 -28.43 8.81 -23.49
N ASP A 702 -27.68 8.50 -22.44
CA ASP A 702 -27.58 7.18 -21.82
C ASP A 702 -28.22 7.19 -20.41
N ARG A 703 -28.96 8.25 -20.06
CA ARG A 703 -29.69 8.43 -18.79
C ARG A 703 -31.07 7.81 -18.78
#